data_AF-A0A383XPV3-F1
#
_entry.id   AF-A0A383XPV3-F1
#
_cell.length_a   1.000
_cell.length_b   1.000
_cell.length_c   1.000
_cell.angle_alpha   90.00
_cell.angle_beta   90.00
_cell.angle_gamma   90.00
#
_symmetry.space_group_name_H-M   'P 1'
#
loop_
_entity.id
_entity.type
_entity.pdbx_description
1 polymer ?
#
loop_
_entity_poly.entity_id
_entity_poly.type
_entity_poly.pdbx_seq_one_letter_code
_entity_poly.pdbx_strand_id
1 'polypeptide(L)'
;MSEQQQAPSAHLEISQVSKVFDTQSGTFKALDNVHVKIAEGEFISLIGHSGCGKSTVLNIVAGLTDATEGGVILEGREVRGPGPERAVVFQNHALFPWLTVYENVAIAVKHVFRGRKTKAEMRDWILHNLELVHMGHAADKRPDEISGGMKQRVGIARALAMEPRVLLMDEPFGALDALTRAHLQDSLMEIHQRLNNTVIMITHDVDEAVLLSDRIVMMTNGPAATVGEILQVDLLRPRKRLELADDPHYNHLRAEVLHFLHERHAKPDVPASALADSAEAPAGPDTVAGTEQPAARSSSGTGRVPAGRPLEIGYIPLTDAAPLVVAHELGLFRQEGVDVSLVRETSWASIRDKVAIGMLDGAQMLAPMPLAASVGAGGPKQALTAPMTLSQGGNGLTVSRDLFRDMCDLDPDLSSDRRRAPAALRKVVEQRAARGRQRLTFGVVFPSSSHNYLLRHWLASGGIDPDRDVRLVVIPPPQMVTNLDVGNVAGFCVGEPWNTVAVERGIGVTLATSAELWPDHVEKVFGVGETLSRRRPEALAGLLRALNTAGRWLEDRTHTQDIARLLASPHYLNQSVDDLLPTLSGQFRFARELDPEPVRIQRFTHDASARPDAASALWWLTQMYRWGQLERPVAMTNATAAVYGAEVFDQVLGTPAQASAPNTRILGPEFDPARPLDYLNQLPIGAKPAWLAAALGREAA
;
A
#
# COMPACT_ATOMS: atom_id res chain seq x y z
N MET A 1 5.66 -50.14 -34.60
CA MET A 1 4.83 -48.95 -34.83
C MET A 1 4.53 -48.36 -33.48
N SER A 2 5.21 -47.26 -33.16
CA SER A 2 5.21 -46.61 -31.85
C SER A 2 3.86 -45.91 -31.64
N GLU A 3 3.15 -46.27 -30.57
CA GLU A 3 2.00 -45.52 -30.07
C GLU A 3 2.48 -44.12 -29.66
N GLN A 4 2.12 -43.11 -30.45
CA GLN A 4 2.20 -41.73 -30.01
C GLN A 4 1.11 -41.54 -28.94
N GLN A 5 1.53 -41.46 -27.69
CA GLN A 5 0.74 -40.92 -26.59
C GLN A 5 0.21 -39.53 -27.00
N GLN A 6 -1.09 -39.47 -27.31
CA GLN A 6 -1.81 -38.21 -27.47
C GLN A 6 -1.73 -37.46 -26.14
N ALA A 7 -1.03 -36.33 -26.13
CA ALA A 7 -1.04 -35.41 -25.01
C ALA A 7 -2.50 -35.01 -24.69
N PRO A 8 -2.88 -34.89 -23.41
CA PRO A 8 -4.23 -34.47 -23.04
C PRO A 8 -4.56 -33.14 -23.73
N SER A 9 -5.71 -33.09 -24.42
CA SER A 9 -6.15 -31.89 -25.14
C SER A 9 -6.38 -30.75 -24.14
N ALA A 10 -5.69 -29.62 -24.29
CA ALA A 10 -5.88 -28.45 -23.44
C ALA A 10 -7.32 -27.94 -23.56
N HIS A 11 -7.97 -27.64 -22.43
CA HIS A 11 -9.32 -27.07 -22.39
C HIS A 11 -9.30 -25.61 -22.84
N LEU A 12 -8.30 -24.87 -22.35
CA LEU A 12 -8.00 -23.49 -22.74
C LEU A 12 -6.50 -23.39 -23.08
N GLU A 13 -6.20 -22.83 -24.25
CA GLU A 13 -4.84 -22.62 -24.74
C GLU A 13 -4.64 -21.15 -25.08
N ILE A 14 -3.68 -20.52 -24.41
CA ILE A 14 -3.13 -19.21 -24.76
C ILE A 14 -1.93 -19.51 -25.65
N SER A 15 -2.03 -19.22 -26.94
CA SER A 15 -1.03 -19.61 -27.94
C SER A 15 -0.30 -18.39 -28.49
N GLN A 16 0.96 -18.23 -28.07
CA GLN A 16 1.89 -17.20 -28.56
C GLN A 16 1.34 -15.78 -28.51
N VAL A 17 0.62 -15.44 -27.44
CA VAL A 17 -0.07 -14.15 -27.33
C VAL A 17 0.94 -13.03 -27.12
N SER A 18 0.99 -12.10 -28.06
CA SER A 18 1.69 -10.83 -27.94
C SER A 18 0.69 -9.67 -28.00
N LYS A 19 0.95 -8.58 -27.28
CA LYS A 19 0.09 -7.39 -27.31
C LYS A 19 0.93 -6.12 -27.38
N VAL A 20 0.67 -5.32 -28.41
CA VAL A 20 1.20 -3.98 -28.59
C VAL A 20 0.05 -2.99 -28.48
N PHE A 21 0.27 -1.90 -27.75
CA PHE A 21 -0.64 -0.76 -27.64
C PHE A 21 -0.01 0.45 -28.34
N ASP A 22 -0.78 1.12 -29.17
CA ASP A 22 -0.39 2.41 -29.73
C ASP A 22 -0.66 3.50 -28.69
N THR A 23 0.39 4.14 -28.19
CA THR A 23 0.30 5.22 -27.19
C THR A 23 0.79 6.52 -27.79
N GLN A 24 0.44 7.66 -27.19
CA GLN A 24 0.85 8.99 -27.66
C GLN A 24 2.38 9.19 -27.68
N SER A 25 3.11 8.40 -26.90
CA SER A 25 4.58 8.39 -26.80
C SER A 25 5.25 7.28 -27.64
N GLY A 26 4.49 6.54 -28.44
CA GLY A 26 4.98 5.46 -29.32
C GLY A 26 4.30 4.10 -29.07
N THR A 27 4.80 3.05 -29.71
CA THR A 27 4.29 1.69 -29.56
C THR A 27 4.77 1.06 -28.24
N PHE A 28 3.87 0.57 -27.41
CA PHE A 28 4.19 -0.12 -26.15
C PHE A 28 3.86 -1.61 -26.27
N LYS A 29 4.89 -2.46 -26.33
CA LYS A 29 4.72 -3.92 -26.29
C LYS A 29 4.48 -4.35 -24.84
N ALA A 30 3.24 -4.66 -24.49
CA ALA A 30 2.86 -5.10 -23.15
C ALA A 30 3.21 -6.58 -22.90
N LEU A 31 2.89 -7.43 -23.87
CA LEU A 31 3.08 -8.88 -23.78
C LEU A 31 3.90 -9.38 -24.97
N ASP A 32 4.74 -10.38 -24.72
CA ASP A 32 5.53 -11.05 -25.74
C ASP A 32 5.45 -12.57 -25.61
N ASN A 33 4.87 -13.22 -26.62
CA ASN A 33 4.86 -14.67 -26.78
C ASN A 33 4.40 -15.42 -25.50
N VAL A 34 3.30 -14.98 -24.89
CA VAL A 34 2.71 -15.66 -23.72
C VAL A 34 2.07 -16.96 -24.20
N HIS A 35 2.56 -18.10 -23.68
CA HIS A 35 2.07 -19.42 -24.04
C HIS A 35 1.75 -20.27 -22.79
N VAL A 36 0.48 -20.61 -22.60
CA VAL A 36 0.01 -21.40 -21.44
C VAL A 36 -1.10 -22.35 -21.87
N LYS A 37 -0.99 -23.61 -21.47
CA LYS A 37 -2.03 -24.64 -21.63
C LYS A 37 -2.66 -24.97 -20.27
N ILE A 38 -3.98 -24.99 -20.25
CA ILE A 38 -4.81 -25.15 -19.05
C ILE A 38 -5.77 -26.33 -19.28
N ALA A 39 -5.75 -27.29 -18.37
CA ALA A 39 -6.62 -28.46 -18.35
C ALA A 39 -8.02 -28.11 -17.83
N GLU A 40 -9.00 -28.95 -18.16
CA GLU A 40 -10.37 -28.78 -17.65
C GLU A 40 -10.40 -29.02 -16.14
N GLY A 41 -11.05 -28.11 -15.40
CA GLY A 41 -11.15 -28.17 -13.94
C GLY A 41 -9.88 -27.73 -13.21
N GLU A 42 -8.87 -27.22 -13.93
CA GLU A 42 -7.64 -26.71 -13.33
C GLU A 42 -7.85 -25.32 -12.72
N PHE A 43 -7.33 -25.09 -11.52
CA PHE A 43 -7.24 -23.76 -10.92
C PHE A 43 -5.82 -23.22 -11.10
N ILE A 44 -5.66 -22.17 -11.91
CA ILE A 44 -4.36 -21.50 -12.06
C ILE A 44 -4.38 -20.09 -11.49
N SER A 45 -3.25 -19.68 -10.92
CA SER A 45 -2.99 -18.28 -10.60
C SER A 45 -1.95 -17.68 -11.53
N LEU A 46 -2.18 -16.44 -11.95
CA LEU A 46 -1.23 -15.63 -12.69
C LEU A 46 -0.65 -14.57 -11.75
N ILE A 47 0.65 -14.68 -11.47
CA ILE A 47 1.39 -13.80 -10.56
C ILE A 47 2.51 -13.08 -11.32
N GLY A 48 2.91 -11.90 -10.84
CA GLY A 48 3.98 -11.09 -11.43
C GLY A 48 3.87 -9.64 -10.99
N HIS A 49 4.88 -8.82 -11.33
CA HIS A 49 4.96 -7.43 -10.89
C HIS A 49 3.80 -6.56 -11.42
N SER A 50 3.56 -5.43 -10.74
CA SER A 50 2.58 -4.46 -11.23
C SER A 50 3.00 -3.95 -12.62
N GLY A 51 2.05 -3.92 -13.56
CA GLY A 51 2.32 -3.48 -14.94
C GLY A 51 2.91 -4.53 -15.88
N CYS A 52 3.13 -5.78 -15.46
CA CYS A 52 3.61 -6.84 -16.37
C CYS A 52 2.53 -7.41 -17.32
N GLY A 53 1.32 -6.84 -17.35
CA GLY A 53 0.27 -7.25 -18.30
C GLY A 53 -0.62 -8.42 -17.87
N LYS A 54 -0.68 -8.79 -16.58
CA LYS A 54 -1.60 -9.82 -16.05
C LYS A 54 -3.06 -9.58 -16.47
N SER A 55 -3.60 -8.40 -16.19
CA SER A 55 -4.97 -8.04 -16.58
C SER A 55 -5.13 -7.95 -18.11
N THR A 56 -4.06 -7.67 -18.86
CA THR A 56 -4.06 -7.74 -20.33
C THR A 56 -4.25 -9.19 -20.80
N VAL A 57 -3.55 -10.16 -20.20
CA VAL A 57 -3.76 -11.59 -20.49
C VAL A 57 -5.19 -12.00 -20.17
N LEU A 58 -5.70 -11.62 -18.99
CA LEU A 58 -7.06 -11.97 -18.60
C LEU A 58 -8.13 -11.35 -19.51
N ASN A 59 -7.95 -10.09 -19.95
CA ASN A 59 -8.85 -9.44 -20.90
C ASN A 59 -8.82 -10.09 -22.29
N ILE A 60 -7.65 -10.56 -22.74
CA ILE A 60 -7.52 -11.31 -24.00
C ILE A 60 -8.24 -12.66 -23.90
N VAL A 61 -8.04 -13.39 -22.80
CA VAL A 61 -8.77 -14.63 -22.55
C VAL A 61 -10.27 -14.38 -22.51
N ALA A 62 -10.73 -13.32 -21.83
CA ALA A 62 -12.14 -12.95 -21.79
C ALA A 62 -12.72 -12.52 -23.16
N GLY A 63 -11.88 -12.24 -24.16
CA GLY A 63 -12.28 -11.70 -25.45
C GLY A 63 -12.69 -10.22 -25.39
N LEU A 64 -12.27 -9.49 -24.35
CA LEU A 64 -12.50 -8.05 -24.20
C LEU A 64 -11.43 -7.21 -24.92
N THR A 65 -10.31 -7.81 -25.29
CA THR A 65 -9.20 -7.17 -26.00
C THR A 65 -8.57 -8.17 -26.95
N ASP A 66 -8.36 -7.79 -28.21
CA ASP A 66 -7.71 -8.69 -29.17
C ASP A 66 -6.19 -8.74 -28.93
N ALA A 67 -5.57 -9.90 -29.15
CA ALA A 67 -4.13 -10.03 -29.21
C ALA A 67 -3.60 -9.37 -30.51
N THR A 68 -2.37 -8.86 -30.48
CA THR A 68 -1.70 -8.37 -31.70
C THR A 68 -1.16 -9.53 -32.52
N GLU A 69 -0.63 -10.55 -31.84
CA GLU A 69 -0.18 -11.81 -32.43
C GLU A 69 -0.62 -12.97 -31.55
N GLY A 70 -0.75 -14.16 -32.14
CA GLY A 70 -1.25 -15.34 -31.45
C GLY A 70 -2.76 -15.27 -31.19
N GLY A 71 -3.25 -16.10 -30.27
CA GLY A 71 -4.66 -16.15 -29.95
C GLY A 71 -4.98 -17.05 -28.76
N VAL A 72 -6.27 -17.07 -28.40
CA VAL A 72 -6.79 -17.92 -27.33
C VAL A 72 -7.76 -18.93 -27.92
N ILE A 73 -7.62 -20.20 -27.57
CA ILE A 73 -8.46 -21.30 -28.04
C ILE A 73 -9.15 -21.91 -26.82
N LEU A 74 -10.49 -21.93 -26.80
CA LEU A 74 -11.31 -22.59 -25.79
C LEU A 74 -12.12 -23.71 -26.44
N GLU A 75 -12.01 -24.94 -25.94
CA GLU A 75 -12.69 -26.13 -26.48
C GLU A 75 -12.51 -26.30 -28.01
N GLY A 76 -11.29 -26.03 -28.50
CA GLY A 76 -10.93 -26.11 -29.92
C GLY A 76 -11.47 -24.97 -30.79
N ARG A 77 -12.05 -23.92 -30.20
CA ARG A 77 -12.55 -22.74 -30.91
C ARG A 77 -11.79 -21.49 -30.51
N GLU A 78 -11.39 -20.70 -31.50
CA GLU A 78 -10.73 -19.42 -31.29
C GLU A 78 -11.69 -18.41 -30.61
N VAL A 79 -11.20 -17.72 -29.59
CA VAL A 79 -11.90 -16.64 -28.90
C VAL A 79 -11.80 -15.38 -29.76
N ARG A 80 -12.94 -14.91 -30.27
CA ARG A 80 -13.04 -13.70 -31.11
C ARG A 80 -13.81 -12.55 -30.46
N GLY A 81 -14.21 -12.72 -29.20
CA GLY A 81 -15.02 -11.75 -28.48
C GLY A 81 -15.52 -12.27 -27.13
N PRO A 82 -16.25 -11.44 -26.36
CA PRO A 82 -16.77 -11.84 -25.06
C PRO A 82 -17.93 -12.83 -25.21
N GLY A 83 -18.00 -13.80 -24.29
CA GLY A 83 -19.03 -14.85 -24.30
C GLY A 83 -19.33 -15.38 -22.90
N PRO A 84 -20.55 -15.91 -22.66
CA PRO A 84 -20.96 -16.41 -21.34
C PRO A 84 -20.14 -17.61 -20.86
N GLU A 85 -19.49 -18.33 -21.76
CA GLU A 85 -18.57 -19.42 -21.46
C GLU A 85 -17.28 -18.94 -20.75
N ARG A 86 -17.00 -17.63 -20.72
CA ARG A 86 -15.85 -17.00 -20.07
C ARG A 86 -16.32 -15.85 -19.17
N ALA A 87 -16.75 -16.16 -17.95
CA ALA A 87 -17.27 -15.16 -17.03
C ALA A 87 -16.13 -14.48 -16.25
N VAL A 88 -16.20 -13.15 -16.15
CA VAL A 88 -15.18 -12.32 -15.46
C VAL A 88 -15.72 -11.79 -14.13
N VAL A 89 -14.93 -11.95 -13.08
CA VAL A 89 -15.08 -11.30 -11.77
C VAL A 89 -14.01 -10.22 -11.68
N PHE A 90 -14.43 -8.96 -11.76
CA PHE A 90 -13.54 -7.80 -11.74
C PHE A 90 -13.12 -7.41 -10.30
N GLN A 91 -11.95 -6.77 -10.20
CA GLN A 91 -11.43 -6.19 -8.95
C GLN A 91 -12.40 -5.16 -8.35
N ASN A 92 -12.98 -4.30 -9.21
CA ASN A 92 -14.13 -3.49 -8.84
C ASN A 92 -15.38 -4.33 -8.99
N HIS A 93 -16.11 -4.55 -7.89
CA HIS A 93 -17.30 -5.42 -7.77
C HIS A 93 -18.34 -5.32 -8.92
N ALA A 94 -18.35 -4.22 -9.70
CA ALA A 94 -19.10 -4.04 -10.95
C ALA A 94 -20.57 -4.45 -10.86
N LEU A 95 -21.18 -4.27 -9.69
CA LEU A 95 -22.60 -4.49 -9.46
C LEU A 95 -23.39 -3.27 -9.93
N PHE A 96 -24.58 -3.49 -10.47
CA PHE A 96 -25.51 -2.41 -10.80
C PHE A 96 -26.11 -1.87 -9.50
N PRO A 97 -25.84 -0.60 -9.15
CA PRO A 97 -26.17 -0.06 -7.82
C PRO A 97 -27.67 0.12 -7.60
N TRP A 98 -28.47 0.21 -8.67
CA TRP A 98 -29.93 0.35 -8.60
C TRP A 98 -30.68 -0.99 -8.55
N LEU A 99 -29.99 -2.12 -8.62
CA LEU A 99 -30.57 -3.46 -8.60
C LEU A 99 -30.30 -4.13 -7.25
N THR A 100 -31.22 -4.96 -6.76
CA THR A 100 -30.96 -5.82 -5.60
C THR A 100 -29.88 -6.87 -5.89
N VAL A 101 -29.42 -7.55 -4.86
CA VAL A 101 -28.52 -8.71 -4.97
C VAL A 101 -29.12 -9.78 -5.88
N TYR A 102 -30.40 -10.11 -5.67
CA TYR A 102 -31.15 -11.02 -6.53
C TYR A 102 -31.17 -10.54 -7.97
N GLU A 103 -31.49 -9.26 -8.19
CA GLU A 103 -31.60 -8.70 -9.54
C GLU A 103 -30.25 -8.62 -10.28
N ASN A 104 -29.15 -8.36 -9.55
CA ASN A 104 -27.79 -8.38 -10.11
C ASN A 104 -27.44 -9.75 -10.70
N VAL A 105 -27.77 -10.83 -10.00
CA VAL A 105 -27.59 -12.21 -10.51
C VAL A 105 -28.62 -12.53 -11.58
N ALA A 106 -29.87 -12.08 -11.41
CA ALA A 106 -30.96 -12.34 -12.34
C ALA A 106 -30.70 -11.80 -13.75
N ILE A 107 -29.97 -10.69 -13.91
CA ILE A 107 -29.61 -10.17 -15.24
C ILE A 107 -28.78 -11.19 -16.02
N ALA A 108 -27.76 -11.78 -15.39
CA ALA A 108 -26.90 -12.76 -16.03
C ALA A 108 -27.70 -14.02 -16.44
N VAL A 109 -28.52 -14.53 -15.51
CA VAL A 109 -29.40 -15.70 -15.76
C VAL A 109 -30.39 -15.42 -16.89
N LYS A 110 -31.05 -14.26 -16.89
CA LYS A 110 -32.00 -13.88 -17.94
C LYS A 110 -31.31 -13.72 -19.29
N HIS A 111 -30.06 -13.28 -19.33
CA HIS A 111 -29.32 -13.12 -20.58
C HIS A 111 -28.96 -14.49 -21.18
N VAL A 112 -28.46 -15.42 -20.36
CA VAL A 112 -27.99 -16.73 -20.83
C VAL A 112 -29.13 -17.73 -21.10
N PHE A 113 -30.19 -17.72 -20.27
CA PHE A 113 -31.26 -18.72 -20.33
C PHE A 113 -32.56 -18.23 -20.97
N ARG A 114 -32.57 -17.05 -21.61
CA ARG A 114 -33.75 -16.51 -22.29
C ARG A 114 -34.29 -17.53 -23.30
N GLY A 115 -35.53 -17.97 -23.11
CA GLY A 115 -36.19 -18.93 -24.00
C GLY A 115 -35.78 -20.40 -23.80
N ARG A 116 -34.86 -20.70 -22.87
CA ARG A 116 -34.44 -22.08 -22.52
C ARG A 116 -34.99 -22.55 -21.18
N LYS A 117 -35.09 -21.66 -20.18
CA LYS A 117 -35.65 -21.95 -18.85
C LYS A 117 -36.94 -21.18 -18.61
N THR A 118 -37.87 -21.77 -17.88
CA THR A 118 -39.07 -21.09 -17.37
C THR A 118 -38.72 -20.05 -16.30
N LYS A 119 -39.65 -19.14 -15.97
CA LYS A 119 -39.44 -18.14 -14.91
C LYS A 119 -39.18 -18.77 -13.53
N ALA A 120 -39.82 -19.92 -13.24
CA ALA A 120 -39.63 -20.64 -11.99
C ALA A 120 -38.21 -21.24 -11.93
N GLU A 121 -37.80 -21.96 -12.96
CA GLU A 121 -36.44 -22.54 -13.02
C GLU A 121 -35.34 -21.48 -12.98
N MET A 122 -35.55 -20.32 -13.62
CA MET A 122 -34.61 -19.20 -13.50
C MET A 122 -34.54 -18.65 -12.08
N ARG A 123 -35.67 -18.53 -11.38
CA ARG A 123 -35.70 -18.07 -9.98
C ARG A 123 -34.95 -19.03 -9.07
N ASP A 124 -35.21 -20.33 -9.20
CA ASP A 124 -34.56 -21.36 -8.38
C ASP A 124 -33.05 -21.38 -8.65
N TRP A 125 -32.63 -21.21 -9.91
CA TRP A 125 -31.22 -21.10 -10.28
C TRP A 125 -30.53 -19.87 -9.69
N ILE A 126 -31.22 -18.72 -9.65
CA ILE A 126 -30.68 -17.50 -9.03
C ILE A 126 -30.48 -17.71 -7.53
N LEU A 127 -31.48 -18.24 -6.84
CA LEU A 127 -31.40 -18.50 -5.39
C LEU A 127 -30.31 -19.52 -5.06
N HIS A 128 -30.21 -20.59 -5.86
CA HIS A 128 -29.16 -21.59 -5.73
C HIS A 128 -27.75 -20.97 -5.81
N ASN A 129 -27.50 -20.10 -6.79
CA ASN A 129 -26.19 -19.44 -6.94
C ASN A 129 -25.91 -18.41 -5.83
N LEU A 130 -26.93 -17.75 -5.30
CA LEU A 130 -26.78 -16.90 -4.11
C LEU A 130 -26.47 -17.72 -2.86
N GLU A 131 -27.06 -18.90 -2.70
CA GLU A 131 -26.78 -19.81 -1.60
C GLU A 131 -25.36 -20.38 -1.66
N LEU A 132 -24.84 -20.71 -2.86
CA LEU A 132 -23.46 -21.17 -3.05
C LEU A 132 -22.41 -20.18 -2.52
N VAL A 133 -22.69 -18.88 -2.57
CA VAL A 133 -21.78 -17.84 -2.05
C VAL A 133 -22.20 -17.30 -0.67
N HIS A 134 -23.18 -17.94 -0.03
CA HIS A 134 -23.79 -17.55 1.25
C HIS A 134 -24.48 -16.17 1.27
N MET A 135 -25.06 -15.75 0.14
CA MET A 135 -25.75 -14.46 -0.03
C MET A 135 -27.29 -14.55 -0.04
N GLY A 136 -27.88 -15.73 0.16
CA GLY A 136 -29.34 -15.89 0.19
C GLY A 136 -30.07 -14.96 1.18
N HIS A 137 -29.50 -14.76 2.37
CA HIS A 137 -30.04 -13.89 3.42
C HIS A 137 -30.10 -12.40 3.06
N ALA A 138 -29.41 -11.97 2.00
CA ALA A 138 -29.30 -10.60 1.56
C ALA A 138 -29.86 -10.38 0.14
N ALA A 139 -30.63 -11.33 -0.39
CA ALA A 139 -31.16 -11.31 -1.76
C ALA A 139 -31.94 -10.02 -2.11
N ASP A 140 -32.70 -9.49 -1.15
CA ASP A 140 -33.52 -8.29 -1.34
C ASP A 140 -32.77 -6.96 -1.09
N LYS A 141 -31.54 -7.03 -0.57
CA LYS A 141 -30.71 -5.85 -0.33
C LYS A 141 -30.09 -5.35 -1.63
N ARG A 142 -29.75 -4.06 -1.68
CA ARG A 142 -29.00 -3.43 -2.78
C ARG A 142 -27.49 -3.41 -2.47
N PRO A 143 -26.63 -3.23 -3.49
CA PRO A 143 -25.18 -3.20 -3.30
C PRO A 143 -24.73 -2.23 -2.20
N ASP A 144 -25.33 -1.05 -2.07
CA ASP A 144 -24.98 -0.08 -1.04
C ASP A 144 -25.36 -0.49 0.39
N GLU A 145 -26.24 -1.48 0.55
CA GLU A 145 -26.70 -2.03 1.84
C GLU A 145 -25.87 -3.24 2.31
N ILE A 146 -24.84 -3.64 1.56
CA ILE A 146 -24.00 -4.81 1.84
C ILE A 146 -22.51 -4.46 1.84
N SER A 147 -21.70 -5.22 2.59
CA SER A 147 -20.26 -4.98 2.72
C SER A 147 -19.50 -5.21 1.40
N GLY A 148 -18.24 -4.75 1.31
CA GLY A 148 -17.39 -5.02 0.14
C GLY A 148 -17.27 -6.52 -0.16
N GLY A 149 -17.01 -7.34 0.86
CA GLY A 149 -16.97 -8.80 0.68
C GLY A 149 -18.28 -9.40 0.22
N MET A 150 -19.41 -8.89 0.71
CA MET A 150 -20.73 -9.32 0.24
C MET A 150 -20.94 -8.92 -1.23
N LYS A 151 -20.53 -7.72 -1.65
CA LYS A 151 -20.56 -7.32 -3.06
C LYS A 151 -19.73 -8.27 -3.93
N GLN A 152 -18.58 -8.69 -3.43
CA GLN A 152 -17.69 -9.58 -4.18
C GLN A 152 -18.30 -10.96 -4.33
N ARG A 153 -18.89 -11.50 -3.26
CA ARG A 153 -19.68 -12.74 -3.29
C ARG A 153 -20.81 -12.67 -4.33
N VAL A 154 -21.51 -11.54 -4.42
CA VAL A 154 -22.57 -11.35 -5.43
C VAL A 154 -21.99 -11.28 -6.85
N GLY A 155 -20.82 -10.65 -7.03
CA GLY A 155 -20.10 -10.67 -8.31
C GLY A 155 -19.74 -12.09 -8.76
N ILE A 156 -19.25 -12.91 -7.83
CA ILE A 156 -18.94 -14.34 -8.05
C ILE A 156 -20.22 -15.12 -8.37
N ALA A 157 -21.29 -14.96 -7.60
CA ALA A 157 -22.57 -15.62 -7.87
C ALA A 157 -23.13 -15.26 -9.25
N ARG A 158 -23.03 -13.99 -9.65
CA ARG A 158 -23.45 -13.53 -10.99
C ARG A 158 -22.65 -14.20 -12.10
N ALA A 159 -21.33 -14.35 -11.92
CA ALA A 159 -20.47 -15.03 -12.87
C ALA A 159 -20.77 -16.54 -12.96
N LEU A 160 -20.89 -17.22 -11.81
CA LEU A 160 -21.21 -18.64 -11.73
C LEU A 160 -22.60 -18.97 -12.31
N ALA A 161 -23.57 -18.07 -12.11
CA ALA A 161 -24.93 -18.24 -12.60
C ALA A 161 -25.01 -18.28 -14.13
N MET A 162 -23.96 -17.90 -14.85
CA MET A 162 -23.85 -18.01 -16.32
C MET A 162 -23.42 -19.41 -16.80
N GLU A 163 -23.10 -20.34 -15.88
CA GLU A 163 -22.51 -21.65 -16.18
C GLU A 163 -21.24 -21.54 -17.07
N PRO A 164 -20.22 -20.76 -16.65
CA PRO A 164 -19.03 -20.55 -17.46
C PRO A 164 -18.17 -21.82 -17.57
N ARG A 165 -17.52 -22.00 -18.71
CA ARG A 165 -16.47 -23.01 -18.90
C ARG A 165 -15.18 -22.61 -18.17
N VAL A 166 -14.88 -21.32 -18.20
CA VAL A 166 -13.72 -20.72 -17.51
C VAL A 166 -14.17 -19.53 -16.68
N LEU A 167 -13.86 -19.57 -15.38
CA LEU A 167 -14.06 -18.45 -14.47
C LEU A 167 -12.76 -17.63 -14.38
N LEU A 168 -12.84 -16.37 -14.78
CA LEU A 168 -11.72 -15.42 -14.78
C LEU A 168 -11.89 -14.47 -13.61
N MET A 169 -10.89 -14.36 -12.73
CA MET A 169 -10.97 -13.51 -11.54
C MET A 169 -9.77 -12.56 -11.50
N ASP A 170 -10.03 -11.25 -11.50
CA ASP A 170 -9.00 -10.22 -11.40
C ASP A 170 -8.95 -9.65 -9.98
N GLU A 171 -7.92 -10.03 -9.22
CA GLU A 171 -7.69 -9.66 -7.82
C GLU A 171 -8.95 -9.74 -6.93
N PRO A 172 -9.59 -10.92 -6.82
CA PRO A 172 -10.90 -11.04 -6.19
C PRO A 172 -10.90 -10.74 -4.67
N PHE A 173 -9.72 -10.58 -4.06
CA PHE A 173 -9.54 -10.42 -2.62
C PHE A 173 -8.89 -9.10 -2.19
N GLY A 174 -8.32 -8.34 -3.13
CA GLY A 174 -7.41 -7.22 -2.83
C GLY A 174 -8.07 -6.08 -2.04
N ALA A 175 -9.37 -5.86 -2.21
CA ALA A 175 -10.13 -4.80 -1.54
C ALA A 175 -10.77 -5.23 -0.20
N LEU A 176 -10.49 -6.43 0.29
CA LEU A 176 -11.15 -7.03 1.47
C LEU A 176 -10.24 -7.03 2.70
N ASP A 177 -10.85 -6.81 3.87
CA ASP A 177 -10.20 -7.01 5.18
C ASP A 177 -9.83 -8.49 5.39
N ALA A 178 -8.90 -8.76 6.30
CA ALA A 178 -8.30 -10.09 6.47
C ALA A 178 -9.32 -11.20 6.78
N LEU A 179 -10.34 -10.92 7.61
CA LEU A 179 -11.32 -11.94 7.99
C LEU A 179 -12.30 -12.21 6.83
N THR A 180 -12.80 -11.15 6.19
CA THR A 180 -13.68 -11.27 5.02
C THR A 180 -12.98 -11.96 3.86
N ARG A 181 -11.69 -11.66 3.65
CA ARG A 181 -10.82 -12.32 2.68
C ARG A 181 -10.71 -13.81 2.95
N ALA A 182 -10.40 -14.20 4.19
CA ALA A 182 -10.24 -15.59 4.56
C ALA A 182 -11.51 -16.41 4.25
N HIS A 183 -12.67 -15.92 4.69
CA HIS A 183 -13.94 -16.58 4.41
C HIS A 183 -14.27 -16.66 2.91
N LEU A 184 -13.83 -15.70 2.09
CA LEU A 184 -14.11 -15.73 0.65
C LEU A 184 -13.21 -16.75 -0.07
N GLN A 185 -11.94 -16.85 0.35
CA GLN A 185 -11.01 -17.86 -0.15
C GLN A 185 -11.54 -19.27 0.13
N ASP A 186 -12.01 -19.52 1.36
CA ASP A 186 -12.58 -20.81 1.75
C ASP A 186 -13.83 -21.13 0.90
N SER A 187 -14.74 -20.16 0.73
CA SER A 187 -15.92 -20.34 -0.14
C SER A 187 -15.52 -20.65 -1.60
N LEU A 188 -14.49 -19.99 -2.15
CA LEU A 188 -14.05 -20.27 -3.52
C LEU A 188 -13.44 -21.66 -3.68
N MET A 189 -12.69 -22.14 -2.69
CA MET A 189 -12.20 -23.52 -2.67
C MET A 189 -13.35 -24.53 -2.65
N GLU A 190 -14.35 -24.31 -1.79
CA GLU A 190 -15.53 -25.19 -1.70
C GLU A 190 -16.32 -25.20 -3.01
N ILE A 191 -16.57 -24.03 -3.59
CA ILE A 191 -17.27 -23.88 -4.88
C ILE A 191 -16.50 -24.63 -5.97
N HIS A 192 -15.20 -24.42 -6.08
CA HIS A 192 -14.39 -25.08 -7.08
C HIS A 192 -14.35 -26.60 -6.88
N GLN A 193 -14.20 -27.08 -5.63
CA GLN A 193 -14.25 -28.51 -5.32
C GLN A 193 -15.61 -29.13 -5.69
N ARG A 194 -16.70 -28.38 -5.56
CA ARG A 194 -18.05 -28.83 -5.89
C ARG A 194 -18.35 -28.80 -7.38
N LEU A 195 -17.90 -27.76 -8.09
CA LEU A 195 -18.25 -27.52 -9.49
C LEU A 195 -17.19 -28.04 -10.49
N ASN A 196 -15.97 -28.31 -10.03
CA ASN A 196 -14.83 -28.68 -10.86
C ASN A 196 -14.65 -27.75 -12.08
N ASN A 197 -14.83 -26.44 -11.86
CA ASN A 197 -14.75 -25.43 -12.91
C ASN A 197 -13.28 -25.04 -13.17
N THR A 198 -12.96 -24.72 -14.42
CA THR A 198 -11.63 -24.17 -14.76
C THR A 198 -11.54 -22.72 -14.27
N VAL A 199 -10.51 -22.37 -13.52
CA VAL A 199 -10.36 -21.04 -12.90
C VAL A 199 -9.01 -20.42 -13.27
N ILE A 200 -9.04 -19.16 -13.70
CA ILE A 200 -7.84 -18.32 -13.81
C ILE A 200 -8.00 -17.15 -12.85
N MET A 201 -7.08 -17.05 -11.89
CA MET A 201 -7.07 -15.96 -10.92
C MET A 201 -5.82 -15.10 -11.10
N ILE A 202 -5.97 -13.78 -11.14
CA ILE A 202 -4.87 -12.85 -10.92
C ILE A 202 -4.83 -12.54 -9.43
N THR A 203 -3.66 -12.67 -8.83
CA THR A 203 -3.41 -12.19 -7.47
C THR A 203 -1.99 -11.61 -7.39
N HIS A 204 -1.78 -10.75 -6.39
CA HIS A 204 -0.46 -10.30 -5.95
C HIS A 204 -0.06 -10.91 -4.60
N ASP A 205 -0.91 -11.74 -4.00
CA ASP A 205 -0.70 -12.36 -2.70
C ASP A 205 -0.20 -13.80 -2.92
N VAL A 206 0.98 -14.10 -2.36
CA VAL A 206 1.62 -15.41 -2.49
C VAL A 206 0.86 -16.49 -1.74
N ASP A 207 0.29 -16.15 -0.59
CA ASP A 207 -0.52 -17.10 0.19
C ASP A 207 -1.77 -17.50 -0.58
N GLU A 208 -2.40 -16.56 -1.29
CA GLU A 208 -3.54 -16.85 -2.16
C GLU A 208 -3.18 -17.81 -3.30
N ALA A 209 -2.06 -17.55 -3.96
CA ALA A 209 -1.62 -18.34 -5.11
C ALA A 209 -1.32 -19.79 -4.71
N VAL A 210 -0.58 -20.00 -3.62
CA VAL A 210 -0.24 -21.35 -3.13
C VAL A 210 -1.46 -22.04 -2.50
N LEU A 211 -2.33 -21.32 -1.81
CA LEU A 211 -3.51 -21.90 -1.19
C LEU A 211 -4.53 -22.38 -2.24
N LEU A 212 -4.78 -21.62 -3.31
CA LEU A 212 -5.92 -21.87 -4.21
C LEU A 212 -5.57 -22.64 -5.49
N SER A 213 -4.33 -22.56 -5.97
CA SER A 213 -4.00 -22.99 -7.34
C SER A 213 -3.43 -24.40 -7.39
N ASP A 214 -3.68 -25.12 -8.47
CA ASP A 214 -2.92 -26.32 -8.85
C ASP A 214 -1.60 -25.93 -9.51
N ARG A 215 -1.58 -24.79 -10.22
CA ARG A 215 -0.39 -24.21 -10.86
C ARG A 215 -0.33 -22.69 -10.71
N ILE A 216 0.88 -22.18 -10.50
CA ILE A 216 1.14 -20.75 -10.42
C ILE A 216 1.98 -20.38 -11.65
N VAL A 217 1.39 -19.62 -12.56
CA VAL A 217 2.05 -19.06 -13.73
C VAL A 217 2.66 -17.73 -13.33
N MET A 218 3.98 -17.65 -13.33
CA MET A 218 4.73 -16.48 -12.90
C MET A 218 5.24 -15.73 -14.13
N MET A 219 4.78 -14.48 -14.30
CA MET A 219 5.12 -13.63 -15.44
C MET A 219 6.40 -12.83 -15.19
N THR A 220 7.18 -12.61 -16.24
CA THR A 220 8.34 -11.70 -16.21
C THR A 220 7.90 -10.24 -16.08
N ASN A 221 8.86 -9.34 -15.84
CA ASN A 221 8.60 -7.90 -15.81
C ASN A 221 8.19 -7.39 -17.19
N GLY A 222 7.35 -6.35 -17.21
CA GLY A 222 7.09 -5.57 -18.42
C GLY A 222 8.16 -4.50 -18.63
N PRO A 223 8.27 -3.90 -19.84
CA PRO A 223 7.52 -4.23 -21.06
C PRO A 223 7.91 -5.57 -21.68
N ALA A 224 7.12 -6.06 -22.64
CA ALA A 224 7.30 -7.35 -23.33
C ALA A 224 7.30 -8.56 -22.37
N ALA A 225 6.36 -8.57 -21.42
CA ALA A 225 6.28 -9.63 -20.43
C ALA A 225 5.91 -10.97 -21.07
N THR A 226 6.56 -12.03 -20.61
CA THR A 226 6.32 -13.43 -21.01
C THR A 226 6.09 -14.32 -19.78
N VAL A 227 5.86 -15.61 -19.99
CA VAL A 227 5.83 -16.60 -18.89
C VAL A 227 7.27 -16.89 -18.48
N GLY A 228 7.64 -16.53 -17.24
CA GLY A 228 8.98 -16.80 -16.72
C GLY A 228 9.11 -18.23 -16.21
N GLU A 229 8.20 -18.62 -15.32
CA GLU A 229 8.20 -19.95 -14.71
C GLU A 229 6.77 -20.38 -14.37
N ILE A 230 6.53 -21.70 -14.35
CA ILE A 230 5.25 -22.29 -13.96
C ILE A 230 5.52 -23.25 -12.81
N LEU A 231 5.13 -22.85 -11.60
CA LEU A 231 5.25 -23.68 -10.41
C LEU A 231 4.05 -24.61 -10.28
N GLN A 232 4.30 -25.90 -10.05
CA GLN A 232 3.26 -26.87 -9.69
C GLN A 232 3.01 -26.82 -8.18
N VAL A 233 1.75 -26.83 -7.78
CA VAL A 233 1.35 -26.85 -6.37
C VAL A 233 0.80 -28.24 -6.06
N ASP A 234 1.69 -29.14 -5.69
CA ASP A 234 1.45 -30.54 -5.33
C ASP A 234 0.92 -30.71 -3.88
N LEU A 235 0.08 -29.77 -3.44
CA LEU A 235 -0.66 -29.86 -2.18
C LEU A 235 -2.07 -30.40 -2.42
N LEU A 236 -2.43 -31.49 -1.73
CA LEU A 236 -3.75 -32.10 -1.84
C LEU A 236 -4.87 -31.18 -1.34
N ARG A 237 -6.00 -31.18 -2.05
CA ARG A 237 -7.23 -30.49 -1.64
C ARG A 237 -8.08 -31.42 -0.74
N PRO A 238 -8.81 -30.90 0.27
CA PRO A 238 -8.97 -29.50 0.64
C PRO A 238 -7.79 -28.97 1.47
N ARG A 239 -7.32 -27.77 1.13
CA ARG A 239 -6.17 -27.12 1.76
C ARG A 239 -6.63 -26.25 2.91
N LYS A 240 -6.41 -26.68 4.15
CA LYS A 240 -6.82 -25.91 5.33
C LYS A 240 -5.68 -25.05 5.83
N ARG A 241 -5.89 -23.73 5.82
CA ARG A 241 -4.88 -22.72 6.17
C ARG A 241 -4.19 -22.95 7.52
N LEU A 242 -4.96 -23.29 8.56
CA LEU A 242 -4.40 -23.52 9.90
C LEU A 242 -3.52 -24.77 9.96
N GLU A 243 -3.81 -25.78 9.14
CA GLU A 243 -3.01 -27.01 9.07
C GLU A 243 -1.74 -26.77 8.22
N LEU A 244 -1.84 -25.93 7.18
CA LEU A 244 -0.72 -25.61 6.29
C LEU A 244 0.24 -24.53 6.82
N ALA A 245 -0.15 -23.76 7.84
CA ALA A 245 0.67 -22.67 8.37
C ALA A 245 2.08 -23.13 8.79
N ASP A 246 2.16 -24.32 9.39
CA ASP A 246 3.42 -24.94 9.84
C ASP A 246 3.94 -26.02 8.88
N ASP A 247 3.30 -26.21 7.72
CA ASP A 247 3.69 -27.24 6.75
C ASP A 247 4.98 -26.82 6.01
N PRO A 248 6.08 -27.59 6.06
CA PRO A 248 7.33 -27.24 5.41
C PRO A 248 7.23 -27.15 3.89
N HIS A 249 6.38 -27.96 3.27
CA HIS A 249 6.19 -28.01 1.82
C HIS A 249 5.40 -26.80 1.33
N TYR A 250 4.35 -26.41 2.06
CA TYR A 250 3.65 -25.15 1.82
C TYR A 250 4.60 -23.95 1.90
N ASN A 251 5.45 -23.91 2.94
CA ASN A 251 6.43 -22.84 3.11
C ASN A 251 7.51 -22.84 2.03
N HIS A 252 7.90 -24.01 1.51
CA HIS A 252 8.83 -24.13 0.40
C HIS A 252 8.24 -23.54 -0.90
N LEU A 253 7.02 -23.92 -1.27
CA LEU A 253 6.33 -23.39 -2.45
C LEU A 253 6.16 -21.86 -2.35
N ARG A 254 5.83 -21.34 -1.16
CA ARG A 254 5.78 -19.88 -0.94
C ARG A 254 7.14 -19.22 -1.16
N ALA A 255 8.21 -19.84 -0.67
CA ALA A 255 9.56 -19.32 -0.85
C ALA A 255 9.95 -19.28 -2.33
N GLU A 256 9.60 -20.30 -3.13
CA GLU A 256 9.86 -20.31 -4.57
C GLU A 256 9.14 -19.18 -5.31
N VAL A 257 7.86 -18.96 -5.03
CA VAL A 257 7.10 -17.84 -5.62
C VAL A 257 7.73 -16.50 -5.23
N LEU A 258 8.11 -16.34 -3.97
CA LEU A 258 8.78 -15.12 -3.49
C LEU A 258 10.15 -14.92 -4.12
N HIS A 259 10.95 -15.98 -4.26
CA HIS A 259 12.26 -15.92 -4.91
C HIS A 259 12.12 -15.50 -6.37
N PHE A 260 11.18 -16.08 -7.11
CA PHE A 260 10.92 -15.68 -8.51
C PHE A 260 10.59 -14.19 -8.62
N LEU A 261 9.72 -13.69 -7.73
CA LEU A 261 9.34 -12.28 -7.70
C LEU A 261 10.53 -11.37 -7.34
N HIS A 262 11.42 -11.80 -6.44
CA HIS A 262 12.58 -11.01 -6.01
C HIS A 262 13.78 -11.06 -6.97
N GLU A 263 14.18 -12.23 -7.47
CA GLU A 263 15.38 -12.43 -8.29
C GLU A 263 15.36 -11.60 -9.58
N ARG A 264 14.17 -11.42 -10.16
CA ARG A 264 13.98 -10.60 -11.38
C ARG A 264 13.67 -9.13 -11.10
N HIS A 265 13.51 -8.72 -9.84
CA HIS A 265 13.57 -7.31 -9.45
C HIS A 265 15.02 -6.80 -9.37
N ALA A 266 15.97 -7.68 -9.06
CA ALA A 266 17.38 -7.34 -8.90
C ALA A 266 18.16 -7.21 -10.22
N LYS A 267 17.61 -7.66 -11.36
CA LYS A 267 18.24 -7.58 -12.69
C LYS A 267 17.23 -7.14 -13.75
N PRO A 268 17.25 -5.88 -14.19
CA PRO A 268 16.72 -5.55 -15.51
C PRO A 268 17.68 -6.12 -16.56
N ASP A 269 17.17 -6.91 -17.51
CA ASP A 269 17.89 -7.23 -18.74
C ASP A 269 18.13 -5.94 -19.52
N VAL A 270 19.30 -5.33 -19.32
CA VAL A 270 19.79 -4.22 -20.16
C VAL A 270 20.49 -4.85 -21.38
N PRO A 271 20.05 -4.55 -22.61
CA PRO A 271 20.81 -4.93 -23.80
C PRO A 271 22.20 -4.30 -23.74
N ALA A 272 23.25 -5.12 -23.89
CA ALA A 272 24.66 -4.77 -23.73
C ALA A 272 25.23 -3.81 -24.80
N SER A 273 24.47 -2.84 -25.32
CA SER A 273 24.89 -1.96 -26.43
C SER A 273 24.89 -0.46 -26.12
N ALA A 274 24.66 -0.02 -24.88
CA ALA A 274 24.50 1.41 -24.56
C ALA A 274 25.53 2.00 -23.56
N LEU A 275 26.68 1.35 -23.34
CA LEU A 275 27.72 1.81 -22.39
C LEU A 275 29.09 2.10 -23.03
N ALA A 276 29.15 2.25 -24.34
CA ALA A 276 30.35 2.69 -25.04
C ALA A 276 30.06 3.99 -25.78
N ASP A 277 29.95 5.10 -25.04
CA ASP A 277 30.21 6.48 -25.53
C ASP A 277 29.97 7.49 -24.40
N SER A 278 30.89 7.55 -23.44
CA SER A 278 31.20 8.77 -22.67
C SER A 278 32.30 8.51 -21.64
N ALA A 279 33.55 8.46 -22.09
CA ALA A 279 34.69 8.60 -21.20
C ALA A 279 35.85 9.25 -21.96
N GLU A 280 35.80 10.58 -22.09
CA GLU A 280 36.99 11.39 -22.35
C GLU A 280 37.02 12.56 -21.36
N ALA A 281 38.04 12.53 -20.49
CA ALA A 281 38.62 13.71 -19.85
C ALA A 281 40.14 13.47 -19.72
N PRO A 282 40.96 14.54 -19.77
CA PRO A 282 42.19 14.54 -20.55
C PRO A 282 43.44 14.09 -19.79
N ALA A 283 44.42 13.64 -20.57
CA ALA A 283 45.76 13.24 -20.16
C ALA A 283 46.72 14.42 -19.95
N GLY A 284 47.67 14.24 -19.02
CA GLY A 284 48.90 15.04 -18.87
C GLY A 284 49.69 14.62 -17.61
N PRO A 285 51.03 14.70 -17.60
CA PRO A 285 51.83 13.50 -17.87
C PRO A 285 52.96 13.16 -16.85
N ASP A 286 53.54 11.99 -17.10
CA ASP A 286 54.95 11.58 -16.93
C ASP A 286 55.51 10.97 -15.63
N THR A 287 55.76 9.65 -15.72
CA THR A 287 57.03 8.92 -15.45
C THR A 287 57.55 8.82 -13.98
N VAL A 288 58.23 7.79 -13.46
CA VAL A 288 59.04 6.65 -13.94
C VAL A 288 58.90 5.48 -12.93
N ALA A 289 59.13 4.26 -13.42
CA ALA A 289 59.24 2.98 -12.73
C ALA A 289 60.24 2.90 -11.54
N GLY A 290 59.97 1.95 -10.64
CA GLY A 290 60.92 1.49 -9.61
C GLY A 290 60.37 0.32 -8.81
N THR A 291 60.75 -0.90 -9.21
CA THR A 291 60.60 -2.16 -8.47
C THR A 291 61.34 -2.11 -7.14
N GLU A 292 60.68 -2.46 -6.02
CA GLU A 292 61.30 -3.09 -4.85
C GLU A 292 60.23 -3.60 -3.86
N GLN A 293 60.28 -4.90 -3.55
CA GLN A 293 59.75 -5.45 -2.29
C GLN A 293 60.81 -5.27 -1.21
N PRO A 294 60.44 -4.92 0.03
CA PRO A 294 60.59 -5.94 1.07
C PRO A 294 59.54 -5.91 2.21
N ALA A 295 59.27 -7.13 2.69
CA ALA A 295 59.09 -7.57 4.09
C ALA A 295 58.24 -6.75 5.10
N ALA A 296 57.15 -7.40 5.53
CA ALA A 296 56.67 -7.58 6.90
C ALA A 296 56.87 -6.44 7.92
N ARG A 297 55.76 -5.73 8.22
CA ARG A 297 55.47 -5.22 9.57
C ARG A 297 54.01 -5.46 9.93
N SER A 298 53.83 -6.15 11.05
CA SER A 298 52.56 -6.35 11.75
C SER A 298 52.11 -5.05 12.41
N SER A 299 50.85 -4.65 12.21
CA SER A 299 50.11 -3.87 13.21
C SER A 299 48.60 -3.93 12.95
N SER A 300 47.91 -4.52 13.93
CA SER A 300 46.51 -4.31 14.32
C SER A 300 45.45 -4.40 13.22
N GLY A 301 44.86 -5.58 13.10
CA GLY A 301 43.62 -5.79 12.35
C GLY A 301 42.47 -4.98 12.95
N THR A 302 42.00 -4.00 12.20
CA THR A 302 40.58 -3.62 12.22
C THR A 302 39.85 -4.69 11.41
N GLY A 303 39.00 -5.45 12.10
CA GLY A 303 38.24 -6.54 11.50
C GLY A 303 37.38 -6.00 10.36
N ARG A 304 37.79 -6.29 9.12
CA ARG A 304 36.90 -6.24 7.96
C ARG A 304 35.83 -7.29 8.22
N VAL A 305 34.63 -6.84 8.56
CA VAL A 305 33.44 -7.68 8.71
C VAL A 305 33.25 -8.44 7.38
N PRO A 306 32.98 -9.76 7.40
CA PRO A 306 32.73 -10.50 6.18
C PRO A 306 31.53 -9.89 5.44
N ALA A 307 31.60 -9.82 4.11
CA ALA A 307 30.51 -9.33 3.26
C ALA A 307 29.27 -10.21 3.43
N GLY A 308 28.36 -9.79 4.32
CA GLY A 308 26.99 -10.30 4.39
C GLY A 308 26.15 -9.73 3.26
N ARG A 309 24.96 -10.31 3.03
CA ARG A 309 23.97 -9.75 2.09
C ARG A 309 23.72 -8.25 2.38
N PRO A 310 23.45 -7.42 1.35
CA PRO A 310 23.05 -6.04 1.55
C PRO A 310 21.88 -5.96 2.54
N LEU A 311 21.86 -4.92 3.38
CA LEU A 311 20.69 -4.64 4.21
C LEU A 311 19.54 -4.18 3.32
N GLU A 312 18.39 -4.82 3.47
CA GLU A 312 17.20 -4.46 2.70
C GLU A 312 16.38 -3.43 3.48
N ILE A 313 16.29 -2.23 2.94
CA ILE A 313 15.63 -1.09 3.58
C ILE A 313 14.38 -0.68 2.80
N GLY A 314 13.22 -0.86 3.41
CA GLY A 314 11.93 -0.58 2.79
C GLY A 314 11.55 0.90 2.75
N TYR A 315 10.88 1.33 1.68
CA TYR A 315 10.28 2.67 1.58
C TYR A 315 8.99 2.70 0.76
N ILE A 316 8.16 3.72 0.98
CA ILE A 316 6.98 4.03 0.17
C ILE A 316 7.31 5.29 -0.67
N PRO A 317 6.90 5.36 -1.96
CA PRO A 317 7.20 6.50 -2.83
C PRO A 317 6.45 7.78 -2.40
N LEU A 318 7.08 8.52 -1.50
CA LEU A 318 6.67 9.80 -0.92
C LEU A 318 7.90 10.70 -0.81
N THR A 319 7.73 12.01 -0.70
CA THR A 319 8.87 12.92 -0.45
C THR A 319 9.60 12.57 0.85
N ASP A 320 8.90 12.01 1.83
CA ASP A 320 9.50 11.55 3.08
C ASP A 320 10.53 10.42 2.91
N ALA A 321 10.60 9.76 1.75
CA ALA A 321 11.62 8.74 1.47
C ALA A 321 12.99 9.37 1.17
N ALA A 322 13.06 10.70 1.00
CA ALA A 322 14.28 11.40 0.61
C ALA A 322 15.51 11.10 1.48
N PRO A 323 15.43 10.97 2.83
CA PRO A 323 16.59 10.60 3.64
C PRO A 323 17.23 9.28 3.22
N LEU A 324 16.42 8.26 2.89
CA LEU A 324 16.89 6.96 2.43
C LEU A 324 17.50 7.06 1.03
N VAL A 325 16.80 7.75 0.12
CA VAL A 325 17.21 7.89 -1.28
C VAL A 325 18.52 8.67 -1.39
N VAL A 326 18.62 9.82 -0.72
CA VAL A 326 19.84 10.64 -0.70
C VAL A 326 21.00 9.90 -0.07
N ALA A 327 20.78 9.19 1.05
CA ALA A 327 21.84 8.40 1.67
C ALA A 327 22.38 7.30 0.75
N HIS A 328 21.51 6.68 -0.05
CA HIS A 328 21.89 5.68 -1.04
C HIS A 328 22.67 6.29 -2.22
N GLU A 329 22.10 7.32 -2.85
CA GLU A 329 22.64 7.91 -4.09
C GLU A 329 23.95 8.65 -3.88
N LEU A 330 24.10 9.34 -2.74
CA LEU A 330 25.36 9.97 -2.35
C LEU A 330 26.39 8.96 -1.78
N GLY A 331 26.02 7.68 -1.69
CA GLY A 331 26.89 6.62 -1.17
C GLY A 331 27.21 6.74 0.31
N LEU A 332 26.41 7.48 1.09
CA LEU A 332 26.64 7.72 2.53
C LEU A 332 26.60 6.42 3.33
N PHE A 333 25.73 5.46 2.96
CA PHE A 333 25.74 4.14 3.59
C PHE A 333 27.08 3.42 3.40
N ARG A 334 27.64 3.45 2.19
CA ARG A 334 28.93 2.81 1.89
C ARG A 334 30.09 3.49 2.62
N GLN A 335 30.03 4.82 2.76
CA GLN A 335 31.02 5.58 3.54
C GLN A 335 31.02 5.14 5.02
N GLU A 336 29.86 4.76 5.55
CA GLU A 336 29.69 4.21 6.89
C GLU A 336 29.94 2.68 6.97
N GLY A 337 30.42 2.07 5.89
CA GLY A 337 30.70 0.64 5.82
C GLY A 337 29.47 -0.26 5.77
N VAL A 338 28.30 0.29 5.40
CA VAL A 338 27.03 -0.44 5.30
C VAL A 338 26.63 -0.57 3.83
N ASP A 339 26.40 -1.81 3.39
CA ASP A 339 25.80 -2.08 2.09
C ASP A 339 24.27 -2.12 2.22
N VAL A 340 23.57 -1.34 1.39
CA VAL A 340 22.12 -1.12 1.47
C VAL A 340 21.49 -1.28 0.11
N SER A 341 20.42 -2.05 0.05
CA SER A 341 19.48 -2.11 -1.07
C SER A 341 18.16 -1.46 -0.65
N LEU A 342 17.70 -0.46 -1.40
CA LEU A 342 16.39 0.16 -1.16
C LEU A 342 15.29 -0.67 -1.83
N VAL A 343 14.30 -1.08 -1.04
CA VAL A 343 13.17 -1.90 -1.50
C VAL A 343 11.90 -1.06 -1.51
N ARG A 344 11.36 -0.82 -2.71
CA ARG A 344 10.10 -0.10 -2.88
C ARG A 344 8.94 -1.01 -2.49
N GLU A 345 8.12 -0.56 -1.54
CA GLU A 345 6.90 -1.24 -1.14
C GLU A 345 5.64 -0.55 -1.65
N THR A 346 4.54 -1.30 -1.73
CA THR A 346 3.25 -0.83 -2.24
C THR A 346 2.28 -0.44 -1.12
N SER A 347 2.49 -0.95 0.09
CA SER A 347 1.62 -0.70 1.23
C SER A 347 2.38 -0.63 2.56
N TRP A 348 1.83 0.14 3.49
CA TRP A 348 2.33 0.26 4.85
C TRP A 348 2.19 -1.02 5.68
N ALA A 349 1.22 -1.88 5.34
CA ALA A 349 1.07 -3.20 5.96
C ALA A 349 2.28 -4.09 5.62
N SER A 350 2.67 -4.12 4.33
CA SER A 350 3.85 -4.86 3.86
C SER A 350 5.12 -4.44 4.59
N ILE A 351 5.35 -3.13 4.74
CA ILE A 351 6.48 -2.58 5.50
C ILE A 351 6.49 -3.11 6.95
N ARG A 352 5.36 -2.99 7.67
CA ARG A 352 5.25 -3.47 9.06
C ARG A 352 5.60 -4.95 9.15
N ASP A 353 4.94 -5.76 8.34
CA ASP A 353 5.00 -7.23 8.43
C ASP A 353 6.40 -7.74 8.04
N LYS A 354 6.97 -7.23 6.93
CA LYS A 354 8.30 -7.63 6.47
C LYS A 354 9.41 -7.23 7.43
N VAL A 355 9.35 -6.05 8.05
CA VAL A 355 10.34 -5.65 9.06
C VAL A 355 10.19 -6.49 10.33
N ALA A 356 8.96 -6.76 10.76
CA ALA A 356 8.72 -7.55 11.96
C ALA A 356 9.24 -8.99 11.86
N ILE A 357 9.13 -9.62 10.68
CA ILE A 357 9.63 -10.98 10.44
C ILE A 357 11.08 -11.03 9.93
N GLY A 358 11.72 -9.88 9.75
CA GLY A 358 13.12 -9.78 9.30
C GLY A 358 13.36 -10.04 7.81
N MET A 359 12.31 -9.96 6.98
CA MET A 359 12.46 -9.89 5.52
C MET A 359 13.03 -8.55 5.07
N LEU A 360 12.68 -7.47 5.77
CA LEU A 360 13.36 -6.18 5.65
C LEU A 360 14.15 -5.95 6.95
N ASP A 361 15.38 -5.48 6.82
CA ASP A 361 16.23 -5.20 7.99
C ASP A 361 15.77 -3.92 8.71
N GLY A 362 15.22 -2.97 7.96
CA GLY A 362 14.60 -1.74 8.47
C GLY A 362 13.77 -1.07 7.38
N ALA A 363 13.07 0.01 7.73
CA ALA A 363 12.27 0.76 6.77
C ALA A 363 11.95 2.17 7.23
N GLN A 364 11.61 3.03 6.28
CA GLN A 364 10.75 4.18 6.56
C GLN A 364 9.39 3.68 7.09
N MET A 365 8.93 4.20 8.22
CA MET A 365 7.65 3.86 8.83
C MET A 365 6.87 5.11 9.25
N LEU A 366 5.54 4.97 9.32
CA LEU A 366 4.65 5.97 9.90
C LEU A 366 4.91 6.03 11.42
N ALA A 367 5.03 7.21 12.02
CA ALA A 367 5.36 7.31 13.44
C ALA A 367 4.46 6.45 14.37
N PRO A 368 3.13 6.40 14.23
CA PRO A 368 2.34 5.57 15.14
C PRO A 368 2.48 4.06 14.92
N MET A 369 3.06 3.61 13.80
CA MET A 369 3.05 2.21 13.37
C MET A 369 3.92 1.30 14.25
N PRO A 370 5.21 1.59 14.51
CA PRO A 370 6.02 0.77 15.43
C PRO A 370 5.40 0.64 16.83
N LEU A 371 4.77 1.73 17.29
CA LEU A 371 4.10 1.76 18.59
C LEU A 371 2.85 0.88 18.59
N ALA A 372 1.97 1.04 17.60
CA ALA A 372 0.77 0.22 17.43
C ALA A 372 1.11 -1.27 17.34
N ALA A 373 2.12 -1.62 16.55
CA ALA A 373 2.61 -2.98 16.38
C ALA A 373 3.11 -3.57 17.71
N SER A 374 3.89 -2.80 18.48
CA SER A 374 4.45 -3.25 19.76
C SER A 374 3.39 -3.44 20.85
N VAL A 375 2.33 -2.64 20.86
CA VAL A 375 1.23 -2.78 21.83
C VAL A 375 0.12 -3.73 21.38
N GLY A 376 0.13 -4.17 20.12
CA GLY A 376 -0.87 -5.08 19.54
C GLY A 376 -2.16 -4.36 19.13
N ALA A 377 -2.09 -3.07 18.78
CA ALA A 377 -3.23 -2.33 18.26
C ALA A 377 -3.51 -2.78 16.82
N GLY A 378 -4.65 -3.41 16.59
CA GLY A 378 -5.10 -3.85 15.26
C GLY A 378 -4.42 -5.11 14.72
N GLY A 379 -3.77 -5.92 15.57
CA GLY A 379 -3.17 -7.20 15.18
C GLY A 379 -2.25 -7.80 16.26
N PRO A 380 -1.56 -8.92 15.95
CA PRO A 380 -0.58 -9.53 16.84
C PRO A 380 0.55 -8.55 17.21
N LYS A 381 1.05 -8.66 18.45
CA LYS A 381 2.20 -7.87 18.92
C LYS A 381 3.45 -8.22 18.12
N GLN A 382 4.14 -7.18 17.65
CA GLN A 382 5.37 -7.29 16.88
C GLN A 382 6.40 -6.35 17.49
N ALA A 383 7.61 -6.85 17.75
CA ALA A 383 8.67 -6.08 18.37
C ALA A 383 9.35 -5.17 17.34
N LEU A 384 8.90 -3.92 17.27
CA LEU A 384 9.46 -2.88 16.40
C LEU A 384 9.97 -1.71 17.23
N THR A 385 11.10 -1.13 16.85
CA THR A 385 11.64 0.10 17.44
C THR A 385 11.81 1.18 16.38
N ALA A 386 11.86 2.43 16.81
CA ALA A 386 12.03 3.62 15.99
C ALA A 386 13.25 4.42 16.48
N PRO A 387 14.48 3.96 16.21
CA PRO A 387 15.71 4.57 16.73
C PRO A 387 16.02 5.97 16.17
N MET A 388 15.29 6.45 15.17
CA MET A 388 15.53 7.77 14.58
C MET A 388 14.26 8.32 13.92
N THR A 389 14.02 9.62 14.09
CA THR A 389 13.05 10.36 13.28
C THR A 389 13.69 10.73 11.94
N LEU A 390 12.95 10.53 10.83
CA LEU A 390 13.39 10.83 9.47
C LEU A 390 12.84 12.17 8.97
N SER A 391 11.61 12.49 9.33
CA SER A 391 10.94 13.71 8.89
C SER A 391 9.88 14.19 9.88
N GLN A 392 9.57 15.48 9.78
CA GLN A 392 8.50 16.16 10.50
C GLN A 392 7.55 16.84 9.52
N GLY A 393 6.26 16.87 9.86
CA GLY A 393 5.26 17.52 9.00
C GLY A 393 4.95 16.71 7.73
N GLY A 394 4.62 17.40 6.65
CA GLY A 394 4.56 16.84 5.30
C GLY A 394 3.22 16.30 4.87
N ASN A 395 2.18 16.36 5.71
CA ASN A 395 0.83 15.94 5.31
C ASN A 395 -0.06 17.13 4.96
N GLY A 396 -0.98 16.89 4.05
CA GLY A 396 -2.08 17.78 3.71
C GLY A 396 -3.42 17.07 3.85
N LEU A 397 -4.44 17.86 4.20
CA LEU A 397 -5.84 17.48 4.12
C LEU A 397 -6.44 18.13 2.89
N THR A 398 -6.73 17.31 1.88
CA THR A 398 -7.20 17.77 0.58
C THR A 398 -8.61 17.24 0.32
N VAL A 399 -9.50 18.09 -0.19
CA VAL A 399 -10.87 17.73 -0.58
C VAL A 399 -11.10 17.95 -2.07
N SER A 400 -12.12 17.31 -2.63
CA SER A 400 -12.50 17.53 -4.03
C SER A 400 -13.00 18.96 -4.20
N ARG A 401 -12.88 19.49 -5.42
CA ARG A 401 -13.39 20.85 -5.72
C ARG A 401 -14.90 20.97 -5.54
N ASP A 402 -15.63 19.89 -5.80
CA ASP A 402 -17.08 19.84 -5.61
C ASP A 402 -17.43 19.93 -4.12
N LEU A 403 -16.74 19.17 -3.25
CA LEU A 403 -16.95 19.28 -1.82
C LEU A 403 -16.54 20.68 -1.31
N PHE A 404 -15.43 21.23 -1.80
CA PHE A 404 -15.01 22.59 -1.42
C PHE A 404 -16.07 23.64 -1.78
N ARG A 405 -16.69 23.53 -2.97
CA ARG A 405 -17.78 24.42 -3.38
C ARG A 405 -19.00 24.29 -2.47
N ASP A 406 -19.44 23.05 -2.19
CA ASP A 406 -20.53 22.78 -1.25
C ASP A 406 -20.24 23.39 0.14
N MET A 407 -18.98 23.35 0.59
CA MET A 407 -18.55 23.96 1.85
C MET A 407 -18.62 25.50 1.80
N CYS A 408 -18.15 26.12 0.71
CA CYS A 408 -18.22 27.58 0.52
C CYS A 408 -19.67 28.08 0.42
N ASP A 409 -20.56 27.33 -0.21
CA ASP A 409 -21.98 27.69 -0.32
C ASP A 409 -22.67 27.76 1.05
N LEU A 410 -22.22 26.94 2.01
CA LEU A 410 -22.73 26.93 3.39
C LEU A 410 -21.92 27.83 4.37
N ASP A 411 -20.72 28.23 3.97
CA ASP A 411 -19.84 29.13 4.72
C ASP A 411 -19.02 30.01 3.77
N PRO A 412 -19.58 31.14 3.28
CA PRO A 412 -18.93 31.98 2.27
C PRO A 412 -17.54 32.50 2.69
N ASP A 413 -17.34 32.72 3.99
CA ASP A 413 -16.08 33.20 4.56
C ASP A 413 -14.95 32.17 4.46
N LEU A 414 -15.24 30.89 4.22
CA LEU A 414 -14.25 29.82 4.06
C LEU A 414 -13.21 30.14 2.96
N SER A 415 -13.66 30.79 1.88
CA SER A 415 -12.79 31.20 0.78
C SER A 415 -11.70 32.18 1.20
N SER A 416 -11.94 32.95 2.28
CA SER A 416 -11.02 33.93 2.84
C SER A 416 -10.29 33.46 4.10
N ASP A 417 -10.86 32.49 4.85
CA ASP A 417 -10.24 31.92 6.04
C ASP A 417 -10.43 30.39 6.10
N ARG A 418 -9.40 29.66 5.63
CA ARG A 418 -9.37 28.20 5.63
C ARG A 418 -9.56 27.58 7.02
N ARG A 419 -9.27 28.30 8.11
CA ARG A 419 -9.44 27.77 9.49
C ARG A 419 -10.90 27.46 9.83
N ARG A 420 -11.85 27.99 9.06
CA ARG A 420 -13.28 27.70 9.19
C ARG A 420 -13.67 26.35 8.57
N ALA A 421 -12.77 25.69 7.84
CA ALA A 421 -13.03 24.46 7.12
C ALA A 421 -13.65 23.33 7.96
N PRO A 422 -13.25 23.05 9.21
CA PRO A 422 -13.91 22.04 10.04
C PRO A 422 -15.40 22.34 10.26
N ALA A 423 -15.74 23.60 10.58
CA ALA A 423 -17.11 24.03 10.82
C ALA A 423 -17.94 24.07 9.53
N ALA A 424 -17.35 24.51 8.41
CA ALA A 424 -17.99 24.47 7.11
C ALA A 424 -18.31 23.03 6.67
N LEU A 425 -17.37 22.10 6.87
CA LEU A 425 -17.58 20.68 6.58
C LEU A 425 -18.68 20.09 7.46
N ARG A 426 -18.76 20.49 8.74
CA ARG A 426 -19.83 20.04 9.66
C ARG A 426 -21.21 20.38 9.10
N LYS A 427 -21.40 21.61 8.58
CA LYS A 427 -22.66 22.03 7.92
C LYS A 427 -22.99 21.14 6.72
N VAL A 428 -22.02 20.80 5.88
CA VAL A 428 -22.22 19.89 4.73
C VAL A 428 -22.66 18.51 5.21
N VAL A 429 -21.99 17.96 6.22
CA VAL A 429 -22.30 16.64 6.79
C VAL A 429 -23.72 16.61 7.37
N GLU A 430 -24.12 17.63 8.13
CA GLU A 430 -25.47 17.75 8.69
C GLU A 430 -26.54 17.90 7.61
N GLN A 431 -26.29 18.76 6.61
CA GLN A 431 -27.23 18.93 5.50
C GLN A 431 -27.41 17.64 4.69
N ARG A 432 -26.32 16.89 4.46
CA ARG A 432 -26.39 15.57 3.80
C ARG A 432 -27.17 14.57 4.64
N ALA A 433 -26.92 14.50 5.93
CA ALA A 433 -27.63 13.61 6.86
C ALA A 433 -29.14 13.93 6.90
N ALA A 434 -29.51 15.20 7.00
CA ALA A 434 -30.91 15.65 6.98
C ALA A 434 -31.64 15.30 5.67
N ARG A 435 -30.90 15.19 4.56
CA ARG A 435 -31.42 14.76 3.25
C ARG A 435 -31.32 13.25 3.01
N GLY A 436 -30.93 12.46 4.01
CA GLY A 436 -30.74 11.02 3.87
C GLY A 436 -29.64 10.61 2.88
N ARG A 437 -28.68 11.51 2.59
CA ARG A 437 -27.57 11.21 1.67
C ARG A 437 -26.49 10.38 2.37
N GLN A 438 -25.75 9.60 1.60
CA GLN A 438 -24.62 8.84 2.12
C GLN A 438 -23.53 9.75 2.73
N ARG A 439 -22.88 9.22 3.77
CA ARG A 439 -21.73 9.83 4.46
C ARG A 439 -20.59 10.11 3.48
N LEU A 440 -19.88 11.22 3.69
CA LEU A 440 -18.67 11.52 2.93
C LEU A 440 -17.58 10.50 3.25
N THR A 441 -16.86 10.05 2.23
CA THR A 441 -15.76 9.10 2.40
C THR A 441 -14.42 9.83 2.29
N PHE A 442 -13.51 9.62 3.24
CA PHE A 442 -12.17 10.20 3.24
C PHE A 442 -11.10 9.11 3.21
N GLY A 443 -10.05 9.32 2.40
CA GLY A 443 -8.89 8.44 2.31
C GLY A 443 -7.84 8.74 3.39
N VAL A 444 -7.28 7.68 3.98
CA VAL A 444 -6.08 7.72 4.84
C VAL A 444 -5.14 6.59 4.42
N VAL A 445 -3.86 6.65 4.77
CA VAL A 445 -2.87 5.69 4.24
C VAL A 445 -2.77 4.39 5.04
N PHE A 446 -3.13 4.41 6.32
CA PHE A 446 -3.08 3.25 7.22
C PHE A 446 -3.86 3.54 8.52
N PRO A 447 -4.45 2.54 9.21
CA PRO A 447 -5.24 2.79 10.43
C PRO A 447 -4.42 3.39 11.59
N SER A 448 -3.19 2.94 11.77
CA SER A 448 -2.27 3.47 12.78
C SER A 448 -1.25 4.41 12.13
N SER A 449 -1.73 5.56 11.69
CA SER A 449 -0.92 6.57 10.98
C SER A 449 -1.19 7.97 11.50
N SER A 450 -0.16 8.83 11.43
CA SER A 450 -0.26 10.28 11.67
C SER A 450 -1.42 10.87 10.87
N HIS A 451 -1.50 10.56 9.57
CA HIS A 451 -2.57 10.92 8.65
C HIS A 451 -3.98 10.66 9.21
N ASN A 452 -4.23 9.43 9.70
CA ASN A 452 -5.52 9.06 10.26
C ASN A 452 -5.80 9.82 11.57
N TYR A 453 -4.84 9.86 12.50
CA TYR A 453 -5.08 10.52 13.79
C TYR A 453 -5.24 12.03 13.67
N LEU A 454 -4.46 12.68 12.81
CA LEU A 454 -4.55 14.11 12.54
C LEU A 454 -5.87 14.45 11.81
N LEU A 455 -6.28 13.65 10.83
CA LEU A 455 -7.59 13.82 10.17
C LEU A 455 -8.74 13.68 11.18
N ARG A 456 -8.71 12.63 11.99
CA ARG A 456 -9.70 12.41 13.06
C ARG A 456 -9.72 13.57 14.04
N HIS A 457 -8.55 14.09 14.40
CA HIS A 457 -8.42 15.21 15.30
C HIS A 457 -9.01 16.51 14.71
N TRP A 458 -8.71 16.80 13.44
CA TRP A 458 -9.25 17.94 12.72
C TRP A 458 -10.77 17.85 12.53
N LEU A 459 -11.30 16.68 12.13
CA LEU A 459 -12.75 16.44 12.03
C LEU A 459 -13.45 16.67 13.39
N ALA A 460 -12.88 16.11 14.46
CA ALA A 460 -13.42 16.25 15.81
C ALA A 460 -13.41 17.71 16.31
N SER A 461 -12.43 18.53 15.91
CA SER A 461 -12.43 19.97 16.23
C SER A 461 -13.58 20.74 15.56
N GLY A 462 -14.10 20.25 14.43
CA GLY A 462 -15.31 20.75 13.79
C GLY A 462 -16.60 20.15 14.34
N GLY A 463 -16.51 19.30 15.37
CA GLY A 463 -17.65 18.57 15.92
C GLY A 463 -18.09 17.38 15.07
N ILE A 464 -17.29 16.90 14.11
CA ILE A 464 -17.60 15.75 13.27
C ILE A 464 -17.02 14.49 13.91
N ASP A 465 -17.87 13.48 14.17
CA ASP A 465 -17.42 12.18 14.65
C ASP A 465 -16.88 11.34 13.48
N PRO A 466 -15.58 10.99 13.45
CA PRO A 466 -14.98 10.30 12.32
C PRO A 466 -15.46 8.86 12.10
N ASP A 467 -16.06 8.22 13.11
CA ASP A 467 -16.58 6.85 13.00
C ASP A 467 -18.10 6.84 12.72
N ARG A 468 -18.81 7.90 13.09
CA ARG A 468 -20.28 8.02 12.90
C ARG A 468 -20.68 8.90 11.73
N ASP A 469 -20.09 10.07 11.57
CA ASP A 469 -20.58 11.13 10.69
C ASP A 469 -19.96 11.05 9.27
N VAL A 470 -18.75 10.48 9.17
CA VAL A 470 -18.05 10.23 7.90
C VAL A 470 -17.62 8.76 7.79
N ARG A 471 -17.02 8.39 6.66
CA ARG A 471 -16.40 7.08 6.45
C ARG A 471 -14.92 7.27 6.16
N LEU A 472 -14.04 6.62 6.92
CA LEU A 472 -12.60 6.59 6.63
C LEU A 472 -12.24 5.27 5.93
N VAL A 473 -11.44 5.34 4.86
CA VAL A 473 -10.97 4.18 4.10
C VAL A 473 -9.46 4.24 3.90
N VAL A 474 -8.82 3.07 3.86
CA VAL A 474 -7.38 2.97 3.61
C VAL A 474 -7.11 2.93 2.11
N ILE A 475 -6.27 3.84 1.63
CA ILE A 475 -5.88 3.94 0.22
C ILE A 475 -4.35 4.11 0.14
N PRO A 476 -3.65 3.35 -0.72
CA PRO A 476 -2.23 3.58 -0.97
C PRO A 476 -1.97 5.01 -1.47
N PRO A 477 -0.93 5.72 -1.00
CA PRO A 477 -0.69 7.12 -1.37
C PRO A 477 -0.72 7.42 -2.87
N PRO A 478 -0.09 6.62 -3.77
CA PRO A 478 -0.12 6.88 -5.21
C PRO A 478 -1.51 6.82 -5.85
N GLN A 479 -2.49 6.23 -5.16
CA GLN A 479 -3.86 6.09 -5.66
C GLN A 479 -4.79 7.18 -5.13
N MET A 480 -4.34 8.05 -4.22
CA MET A 480 -5.18 9.07 -3.58
C MET A 480 -5.79 10.04 -4.59
N VAL A 481 -4.96 10.59 -5.49
CA VAL A 481 -5.38 11.61 -6.46
C VAL A 481 -6.41 11.02 -7.43
N THR A 482 -6.16 9.82 -7.96
CA THR A 482 -7.11 9.14 -8.86
C THR A 482 -8.44 8.85 -8.17
N ASN A 483 -8.43 8.41 -6.90
CA ASN A 483 -9.67 8.17 -6.16
C ASN A 483 -10.46 9.44 -5.86
N LEU A 484 -9.78 10.58 -5.69
CA LEU A 484 -10.43 11.87 -5.54
C LEU A 484 -11.07 12.33 -6.86
N ASP A 485 -10.35 12.18 -7.97
CA ASP A 485 -10.78 12.60 -9.31
C ASP A 485 -12.04 11.86 -9.78
N VAL A 486 -12.08 10.53 -9.61
CA VAL A 486 -13.26 9.72 -9.99
C VAL A 486 -14.40 9.80 -8.96
N GLY A 487 -14.22 10.52 -7.85
CA GLY A 487 -15.25 10.72 -6.82
C GLY A 487 -15.46 9.54 -5.86
N ASN A 488 -14.52 8.59 -5.79
CA ASN A 488 -14.57 7.49 -4.81
C ASN A 488 -14.39 7.99 -3.36
N VAL A 489 -13.64 9.08 -3.20
CA VAL A 489 -13.48 9.79 -1.93
C VAL A 489 -13.79 11.27 -2.13
N ALA A 490 -14.33 11.91 -1.09
CA ALA A 490 -14.59 13.34 -1.06
C ALA A 490 -13.36 14.15 -0.62
N GLY A 491 -12.38 13.49 -0.03
CA GLY A 491 -11.10 14.06 0.37
C GLY A 491 -10.16 12.99 0.93
N PHE A 492 -8.96 13.39 1.31
CA PHE A 492 -7.98 12.51 1.93
C PHE A 492 -7.00 13.28 2.81
N CYS A 493 -6.31 12.55 3.70
CA CYS A 493 -5.13 13.02 4.40
C CYS A 493 -3.94 12.13 4.01
N VAL A 494 -2.92 12.72 3.38
CA VAL A 494 -1.77 12.02 2.80
C VAL A 494 -0.51 12.89 2.90
N GLY A 495 0.66 12.26 2.97
CA GLY A 495 1.95 12.92 2.81
C GLY A 495 2.19 13.43 1.38
N GLU A 496 3.11 14.37 1.22
CA GLU A 496 3.56 14.87 -0.08
C GLU A 496 4.22 13.78 -0.95
N PRO A 497 4.11 13.89 -2.30
CA PRO A 497 3.66 15.05 -3.07
C PRO A 497 2.17 15.05 -3.44
N TRP A 498 1.38 14.12 -2.92
CA TRP A 498 0.05 13.84 -3.47
C TRP A 498 -0.97 14.96 -3.26
N ASN A 499 -0.79 15.83 -2.26
CA ASN A 499 -1.64 17.03 -2.14
C ASN A 499 -1.27 18.07 -3.21
N THR A 500 0.03 18.35 -3.37
CA THR A 500 0.52 19.24 -4.44
C THR A 500 0.03 18.77 -5.80
N VAL A 501 0.17 17.48 -6.11
CA VAL A 501 -0.31 16.89 -7.36
C VAL A 501 -1.82 17.07 -7.55
N ALA A 502 -2.63 16.87 -6.51
CA ALA A 502 -4.08 17.08 -6.60
C ALA A 502 -4.45 18.56 -6.85
N VAL A 503 -3.72 19.49 -6.22
CA VAL A 503 -3.93 20.93 -6.37
C VAL A 503 -3.48 21.40 -7.77
N GLU A 504 -2.27 21.08 -8.21
CA GLU A 504 -1.73 21.53 -9.50
C GLU A 504 -2.54 20.99 -10.69
N ARG A 505 -3.06 19.76 -10.59
CA ARG A 505 -3.97 19.19 -11.59
C ARG A 505 -5.37 19.81 -11.55
N GLY A 506 -5.70 20.60 -10.52
CA GLY A 506 -7.02 21.20 -10.35
C GLY A 506 -8.10 20.18 -9.99
N ILE A 507 -7.72 19.08 -9.32
CA ILE A 507 -8.62 18.00 -8.87
C ILE A 507 -9.10 18.28 -7.43
N GLY A 508 -8.24 18.88 -6.60
CA GLY A 508 -8.53 19.12 -5.19
C GLY A 508 -8.10 20.49 -4.68
N VAL A 509 -8.54 20.79 -3.45
CA VAL A 509 -8.17 21.96 -2.65
C VAL A 509 -7.70 21.49 -1.29
N THR A 510 -6.50 21.91 -0.87
CA THR A 510 -5.97 21.61 0.45
C THR A 510 -6.55 22.57 1.49
N LEU A 511 -7.24 22.03 2.49
CA LEU A 511 -7.92 22.79 3.53
C LEU A 511 -6.99 23.12 4.70
N ALA A 512 -6.09 22.21 5.03
CA ALA A 512 -5.15 22.35 6.13
C ALA A 512 -3.92 21.47 5.88
N THR A 513 -2.78 21.90 6.41
CA THR A 513 -1.57 21.11 6.50
C THR A 513 -1.42 20.57 7.90
N SER A 514 -0.72 19.45 8.06
CA SER A 514 -0.43 18.93 9.39
C SER A 514 0.41 19.87 10.24
N ALA A 515 1.20 20.77 9.63
CA ALA A 515 1.96 21.79 10.34
C ALA A 515 1.06 22.83 11.01
N GLU A 516 -0.13 23.10 10.46
CA GLU A 516 -1.16 23.95 11.09
C GLU A 516 -1.85 23.23 12.26
N LEU A 517 -1.87 21.89 12.27
CA LEU A 517 -2.49 21.08 13.33
C LEU A 517 -1.52 20.79 14.47
N TRP A 518 -0.30 20.41 14.14
CA TRP A 518 0.77 20.09 15.07
C TRP A 518 2.10 20.46 14.39
N PRO A 519 2.60 21.68 14.64
CA PRO A 519 3.86 22.16 14.08
C PRO A 519 4.99 21.17 14.41
N ASP A 520 5.84 20.84 13.45
CA ASP A 520 7.00 19.96 13.62
C ASP A 520 6.72 18.59 14.29
N HIS A 521 5.49 18.08 14.17
CA HIS A 521 5.18 16.74 14.66
C HIS A 521 6.01 15.68 13.94
N VAL A 522 6.37 14.61 14.67
CA VAL A 522 7.09 13.46 14.11
C VAL A 522 6.19 12.77 13.09
N GLU A 523 6.65 12.69 11.84
CA GLU A 523 5.87 12.09 10.75
C GLU A 523 6.39 10.71 10.39
N LYS A 524 7.59 10.63 9.78
CA LYS A 524 8.23 9.36 9.45
C LYS A 524 9.39 9.08 10.39
N VAL A 525 9.54 7.81 10.71
CA VAL A 525 10.63 7.27 11.52
C VAL A 525 11.36 6.19 10.76
N PHE A 526 12.62 5.96 11.12
CA PHE A 526 13.33 4.77 10.70
C PHE A 526 12.97 3.65 11.66
N GLY A 527 12.14 2.72 11.20
CA GLY A 527 11.69 1.57 11.98
C GLY A 527 12.56 0.36 11.72
N VAL A 528 12.91 -0.38 12.78
CA VAL A 528 13.71 -1.60 12.69
C VAL A 528 13.10 -2.71 13.53
N GLY A 529 13.30 -3.95 13.09
CA GLY A 529 12.96 -5.14 13.86
C GLY A 529 14.03 -5.48 14.91
N GLU A 530 13.69 -6.39 15.82
CA GLU A 530 14.59 -6.89 16.87
C GLU A 530 15.88 -7.50 16.31
N THR A 531 15.80 -8.12 15.12
CA THR A 531 16.93 -8.78 14.45
C THR A 531 18.08 -7.81 14.15
N LEU A 532 17.81 -6.69 13.48
CA LEU A 532 18.86 -5.70 13.14
C LEU A 532 19.42 -5.05 14.40
N SER A 533 18.52 -4.63 15.31
CA SER A 533 18.89 -3.96 16.56
C SER A 533 19.81 -4.80 17.44
N ARG A 534 19.56 -6.12 17.56
CA ARG A 534 20.36 -7.00 18.43
C ARG A 534 21.52 -7.68 17.73
N ARG A 535 21.36 -8.14 16.48
CA ARG A 535 22.34 -9.01 15.81
C ARG A 535 23.37 -8.23 14.99
N ARG A 536 23.06 -6.98 14.61
CA ARG A 536 23.94 -6.14 13.78
C ARG A 536 24.00 -4.68 14.27
N PRO A 537 24.36 -4.42 15.54
CA PRO A 537 24.35 -3.08 16.11
C PRO A 537 25.29 -2.09 15.40
N GLU A 538 26.46 -2.54 14.93
CA GLU A 538 27.38 -1.70 14.16
C GLU A 538 26.80 -1.26 12.81
N ALA A 539 26.05 -2.14 12.15
CA ALA A 539 25.40 -1.79 10.89
C ALA A 539 24.24 -0.82 11.12
N LEU A 540 23.48 -0.98 12.20
CA LEU A 540 22.48 0.01 12.62
C LEU A 540 23.14 1.36 12.92
N ALA A 541 24.26 1.39 13.64
CA ALA A 541 25.00 2.62 13.91
C ALA A 541 25.45 3.33 12.61
N GLY A 542 25.97 2.58 11.64
CA GLY A 542 26.32 3.12 10.33
C GLY A 542 25.12 3.67 9.56
N LEU A 543 23.97 2.99 9.59
CA LEU A 543 22.73 3.50 9.01
C LEU A 543 22.32 4.84 9.64
N LEU A 544 22.32 4.94 10.97
CA LEU A 544 21.93 6.17 11.66
C LEU A 544 22.86 7.35 11.33
N ARG A 545 24.18 7.13 11.25
CA ARG A 545 25.14 8.17 10.84
C ARG A 545 24.96 8.62 9.39
N ALA A 546 24.73 7.68 8.48
CA ALA A 546 24.47 7.98 7.08
C ALA A 546 23.16 8.78 6.92
N LEU A 547 22.09 8.37 7.61
CA LEU A 547 20.80 9.08 7.58
C LEU A 547 20.89 10.46 8.22
N ASN A 548 21.65 10.62 9.30
CA ASN A 548 21.87 11.92 9.92
C ASN A 548 22.58 12.89 8.96
N THR A 549 23.58 12.38 8.24
CA THR A 549 24.32 13.14 7.21
C THR A 549 23.41 13.49 6.03
N ALA A 550 22.58 12.55 5.57
CA ALA A 550 21.59 12.80 4.53
C ALA A 550 20.59 13.88 4.96
N GLY A 551 20.12 13.85 6.21
CA GLY A 551 19.23 14.87 6.77
C GLY A 551 19.84 16.27 6.75
N ARG A 552 21.13 16.43 7.08
CA ARG A 552 21.83 17.73 6.96
C ARG A 552 21.90 18.20 5.51
N TRP A 553 22.21 17.29 4.59
CA TRP A 553 22.31 17.61 3.17
C TRP A 553 20.96 18.02 2.57
N LEU A 554 19.88 17.33 2.96
CA LEU A 554 18.50 17.61 2.56
C LEU A 554 17.99 18.97 3.06
N GLU A 555 18.45 19.42 4.22
CA GLU A 555 18.05 20.70 4.80
C GLU A 555 18.84 21.90 4.24
N ASP A 556 19.89 21.66 3.46
CA ASP A 556 20.59 22.70 2.71
C ASP A 556 19.78 23.08 1.46
N ARG A 557 19.27 24.32 1.46
CA ARG A 557 18.43 24.86 0.37
C ARG A 557 19.16 25.00 -0.97
N THR A 558 20.49 24.95 -0.98
CA THR A 558 21.25 24.97 -2.24
C THR A 558 21.01 23.69 -3.05
N HIS A 559 20.60 22.58 -2.42
CA HIS A 559 20.35 21.30 -3.07
C HIS A 559 18.90 21.05 -3.49
N THR A 560 17.97 21.99 -3.28
CA THR A 560 16.53 21.77 -3.52
C THR A 560 16.21 21.23 -4.93
N GLN A 561 16.85 21.77 -5.97
CA GLN A 561 16.66 21.27 -7.34
C GLN A 561 17.19 19.85 -7.53
N ASP A 562 18.35 19.54 -6.96
CA ASP A 562 18.98 18.24 -7.12
C ASP A 562 18.18 17.16 -6.39
N ILE A 563 17.65 17.47 -5.20
CA ILE A 563 16.72 16.61 -4.48
C ILE A 563 15.48 16.30 -5.33
N ALA A 564 14.88 17.32 -5.93
CA ALA A 564 13.68 17.14 -6.76
C ALA A 564 13.96 16.27 -7.99
N ARG A 565 15.09 16.47 -8.68
CA ARG A 565 15.51 15.63 -9.83
C ARG A 565 15.76 14.18 -9.43
N LEU A 566 16.43 13.98 -8.30
CA LEU A 566 16.72 12.65 -7.76
C LEU A 566 15.43 11.87 -7.50
N LEU A 567 14.50 12.48 -6.76
CA LEU A 567 13.24 11.86 -6.38
C LEU A 567 12.29 11.66 -7.56
N ALA A 568 12.33 12.54 -8.56
CA ALA A 568 11.52 12.46 -9.77
C ALA A 568 11.82 11.21 -10.62
N SER A 569 13.00 10.61 -10.46
CA SER A 569 13.41 9.41 -11.19
C SER A 569 12.32 8.30 -11.15
N PRO A 570 12.10 7.58 -12.26
CA PRO A 570 11.16 6.45 -12.31
C PRO A 570 11.47 5.35 -11.28
N HIS A 571 12.74 5.25 -10.86
CA HIS A 571 13.20 4.32 -9.83
C HIS A 571 12.64 4.66 -8.45
N TYR A 572 12.27 5.93 -8.19
CA TYR A 572 11.75 6.40 -6.92
C TYR A 572 10.28 6.80 -7.00
N LEU A 573 9.97 8.10 -7.07
CA LEU A 573 8.59 8.57 -6.98
C LEU A 573 7.88 8.60 -8.33
N ASN A 574 8.64 8.64 -9.45
CA ASN A 574 8.10 8.76 -10.79
C ASN A 574 7.09 9.92 -10.91
N GLN A 575 7.45 11.08 -10.36
CA GLN A 575 6.68 12.33 -10.43
C GLN A 575 7.48 13.39 -11.18
N SER A 576 6.82 14.46 -11.64
CA SER A 576 7.55 15.56 -12.25
C SER A 576 8.37 16.33 -11.21
N VAL A 577 9.47 16.95 -11.64
CA VAL A 577 10.25 17.86 -10.78
C VAL A 577 9.37 19.01 -10.28
N ASP A 578 8.48 19.51 -11.12
CA ASP A 578 7.56 20.61 -10.80
C ASP A 578 6.55 20.23 -9.70
N ASP A 579 6.12 18.96 -9.63
CA ASP A 579 5.25 18.47 -8.56
C ASP A 579 5.99 18.35 -7.21
N LEU A 580 7.32 18.22 -7.22
CA LEU A 580 8.13 17.99 -6.02
C LEU A 580 8.74 19.29 -5.45
N LEU A 581 9.07 20.24 -6.34
CA LEU A 581 9.75 21.49 -5.96
C LEU A 581 8.99 22.33 -4.93
N PRO A 582 7.65 22.50 -4.96
CA PRO A 582 6.94 23.29 -3.97
C PRO A 582 7.25 22.83 -2.55
N THR A 583 6.97 21.56 -2.24
CA THR A 583 7.24 20.96 -0.93
C THR A 583 8.69 21.14 -0.49
N LEU A 584 9.64 20.88 -1.39
CA LEU A 584 11.08 20.91 -1.07
C LEU A 584 11.64 22.33 -0.93
N SER A 585 11.05 23.32 -1.59
CA SER A 585 11.45 24.73 -1.52
C SER A 585 10.86 25.48 -0.33
N GLY A 586 9.94 24.85 0.41
CA GLY A 586 9.20 25.48 1.50
C GLY A 586 8.11 26.44 1.00
N GLN A 587 7.58 26.17 -0.20
CA GLN A 587 6.41 26.83 -0.76
C GLN A 587 5.25 25.85 -0.80
N PHE A 588 4.03 26.31 -0.59
CA PHE A 588 2.86 25.45 -0.67
C PHE A 588 1.68 26.18 -1.29
N ARG A 589 1.01 25.54 -2.23
CA ARG A 589 -0.18 26.07 -2.88
C ARG A 589 -1.41 25.31 -2.39
N PHE A 590 -2.38 26.03 -1.81
CA PHE A 590 -3.59 25.42 -1.25
C PHE A 590 -4.70 25.16 -2.28
N ALA A 591 -4.76 25.97 -3.34
CA ALA A 591 -5.68 25.80 -4.46
C ALA A 591 -5.01 26.29 -5.74
N ARG A 592 -5.35 25.70 -6.89
CA ARG A 592 -4.69 26.00 -8.17
C ARG A 592 -4.75 27.48 -8.54
N GLU A 593 -5.82 28.16 -8.13
CA GLU A 593 -6.07 29.58 -8.41
C GLU A 593 -5.34 30.53 -7.46
N LEU A 594 -4.75 30.02 -6.38
CA LEU A 594 -4.02 30.83 -5.40
C LEU A 594 -2.52 30.80 -5.69
N ASP A 595 -1.86 31.91 -5.38
CA ASP A 595 -0.40 31.95 -5.39
C ASP A 595 0.18 31.02 -4.31
N PRO A 596 1.33 30.37 -4.56
CA PRO A 596 2.04 29.64 -3.52
C PRO A 596 2.41 30.55 -2.34
N GLU A 597 2.24 30.04 -1.13
CA GLU A 597 2.61 30.71 0.11
C GLU A 597 3.92 30.12 0.67
N PRO A 598 4.74 30.90 1.40
CA PRO A 598 5.98 30.43 2.02
C PRO A 598 5.71 29.57 3.27
N VAL A 599 4.95 28.48 3.10
CA VAL A 599 4.60 27.54 4.15
C VAL A 599 5.46 26.30 4.02
N ARG A 600 6.39 26.13 4.96
CA ARG A 600 7.21 24.94 5.05
C ARG A 600 6.43 23.82 5.70
N ILE A 601 5.82 22.97 4.89
CA ILE A 601 5.00 21.87 5.40
C ILE A 601 5.85 20.66 5.83
N GLN A 602 7.03 20.44 5.25
CA GLN A 602 7.90 19.28 5.51
C GLN A 602 9.31 19.72 5.93
N ARG A 603 9.90 18.96 6.85
CA ARG A 603 11.31 19.07 7.26
C ARG A 603 11.95 17.69 7.32
N PHE A 604 13.20 17.59 6.92
CA PHE A 604 14.04 16.41 7.11
C PHE A 604 14.89 16.60 8.35
N THR A 605 14.92 15.59 9.20
CA THR A 605 15.53 15.72 10.52
C THR A 605 17.00 15.33 10.50
N HIS A 606 17.78 16.04 11.31
CA HIS A 606 19.20 15.77 11.59
C HIS A 606 19.55 16.27 12.98
N ASP A 607 20.63 15.74 13.53
CA ASP A 607 21.16 16.06 14.85
C ASP A 607 20.07 16.01 15.92
N ALA A 608 19.88 17.06 16.70
CA ALA A 608 18.89 17.09 17.78
C ALA A 608 17.45 16.83 17.30
N SER A 609 17.10 17.20 16.06
CA SER A 609 15.74 16.99 15.52
C SER A 609 15.48 15.54 15.08
N ALA A 610 16.53 14.75 14.83
CA ALA A 610 16.40 13.34 14.46
C ALA A 610 16.31 12.41 15.67
N ARG A 611 16.62 12.92 16.86
CA ARG A 611 16.56 12.16 18.11
C ARG A 611 15.10 11.73 18.40
N PRO A 612 14.83 10.45 18.65
CA PRO A 612 13.50 9.99 19.05
C PRO A 612 12.97 10.72 20.29
N ASP A 613 11.68 11.07 20.25
CA ASP A 613 10.97 11.74 21.34
C ASP A 613 9.82 10.85 21.85
N ALA A 614 10.11 10.06 22.87
CA ALA A 614 9.14 9.19 23.53
C ALA A 614 7.99 9.97 24.20
N ALA A 615 8.22 11.23 24.61
CA ALA A 615 7.20 12.05 25.26
C ALA A 615 6.17 12.55 24.23
N SER A 616 6.63 13.02 23.06
CA SER A 616 5.72 13.35 21.95
C SER A 616 5.01 12.09 21.40
N ALA A 617 5.70 10.93 21.38
CA ALA A 617 5.11 9.68 20.93
C ALA A 617 3.95 9.18 21.83
N LEU A 618 3.88 9.60 23.10
CA LEU A 618 2.74 9.30 23.98
C LEU A 618 1.42 9.80 23.40
N TRP A 619 1.43 10.91 22.67
CA TRP A 619 0.20 11.41 22.06
C TRP A 619 -0.40 10.43 21.06
N TRP A 620 0.44 9.75 20.24
CA TRP A 620 -0.03 8.72 19.31
C TRP A 620 -0.70 7.56 20.03
N LEU A 621 -0.10 7.10 21.14
CA LEU A 621 -0.70 6.05 21.96
C LEU A 621 -2.01 6.54 22.58
N THR A 622 -2.05 7.76 23.11
CA THR A 622 -3.28 8.39 23.61
C THR A 622 -4.37 8.44 22.55
N GLN A 623 -4.05 8.70 21.28
CA GLN A 623 -5.05 8.65 20.21
C GLN A 623 -5.53 7.22 19.91
N MET A 624 -4.70 6.18 20.08
CA MET A 624 -5.15 4.78 19.96
C MET A 624 -6.21 4.43 21.01
N TYR A 625 -6.05 4.93 22.24
CA TYR A 625 -7.08 4.86 23.28
C TYR A 625 -8.33 5.63 22.87
N ARG A 626 -8.15 6.89 22.45
CA ARG A 626 -9.26 7.76 22.02
C ARG A 626 -10.12 7.13 20.93
N TRP A 627 -9.55 6.31 20.06
CA TRP A 627 -10.29 5.70 18.94
C TRP A 627 -10.51 4.19 19.11
N GLY A 628 -10.42 3.69 20.34
CA GLY A 628 -10.82 2.31 20.67
C GLY A 628 -9.98 1.23 19.99
N GLN A 629 -8.74 1.53 19.61
CA GLN A 629 -7.84 0.59 18.94
C GLN A 629 -7.10 -0.34 19.91
N LEU A 630 -7.28 -0.13 21.22
CA LEU A 630 -6.73 -0.95 22.27
C LEU A 630 -7.87 -1.60 23.06
N GLU A 631 -7.79 -2.92 23.24
CA GLU A 631 -8.77 -3.68 24.00
C GLU A 631 -8.48 -3.69 25.50
N ARG A 632 -7.23 -3.39 25.89
CA ARG A 632 -6.76 -3.46 27.28
C ARG A 632 -5.82 -2.29 27.59
N PRO A 633 -5.72 -1.87 28.87
CA PRO A 633 -4.70 -0.91 29.28
C PRO A 633 -3.29 -1.41 29.01
N VAL A 634 -2.42 -0.51 28.56
CA VAL A 634 -0.97 -0.72 28.42
C VAL A 634 -0.21 0.27 29.31
N ALA A 635 0.98 -0.13 29.76
CA ALA A 635 1.89 0.77 30.47
C ALA A 635 2.47 1.79 29.48
N MET A 636 1.77 2.91 29.27
CA MET A 636 2.03 3.84 28.17
C MET A 636 3.48 4.33 28.10
N THR A 637 4.02 4.81 29.22
CA THR A 637 5.41 5.30 29.30
C THR A 637 6.44 4.22 28.98
N ASN A 638 6.24 3.00 29.46
CA ASN A 638 7.16 1.89 29.18
C ASN A 638 7.07 1.46 27.71
N ALA A 639 5.86 1.44 27.15
CA ALA A 639 5.65 1.09 25.75
C ALA A 639 6.26 2.13 24.81
N THR A 640 6.10 3.43 25.08
CA THR A 640 6.72 4.47 24.27
C THR A 640 8.24 4.49 24.46
N ALA A 641 8.76 4.34 25.67
CA ALA A 641 10.21 4.26 25.90
C ALA A 641 10.84 3.04 25.20
N ALA A 642 10.17 1.88 25.16
CA ALA A 642 10.70 0.70 24.49
C ALA A 642 10.80 0.86 22.96
N VAL A 643 9.89 1.65 22.36
CA VAL A 643 9.81 1.83 20.91
C VAL A 643 10.60 3.07 20.46
N TYR A 644 10.46 4.18 21.19
CA TYR A 644 11.02 5.50 20.91
C TYR A 644 12.18 5.87 21.87
N GLY A 645 12.82 4.85 22.45
CA GLY A 645 14.00 5.03 23.27
C GLY A 645 15.14 5.65 22.47
N ALA A 646 15.76 6.68 23.04
CA ALA A 646 16.83 7.43 22.39
C ALA A 646 18.22 6.86 22.68
N GLU A 647 18.33 5.74 23.41
CA GLU A 647 19.60 5.18 23.88
C GLU A 647 20.52 4.83 22.71
N VAL A 648 19.98 4.14 21.69
CA VAL A 648 20.74 3.77 20.49
C VAL A 648 21.16 5.02 19.71
N PHE A 649 20.26 6.01 19.59
CA PHE A 649 20.57 7.27 18.92
C PHE A 649 21.70 8.02 19.63
N ASP A 650 21.57 8.21 20.94
CA ASP A 650 22.51 8.96 21.77
C ASP A 650 23.88 8.28 21.83
N GLN A 651 23.92 6.94 21.83
CA GLN A 651 25.18 6.19 21.76
C GLN A 651 25.92 6.42 20.43
N VAL A 652 25.19 6.57 19.32
CA VAL A 652 25.76 6.64 17.97
C VAL A 652 26.08 8.08 17.55
N LEU A 653 25.20 9.02 17.85
CA LEU A 653 25.27 10.42 17.38
C LEU A 653 25.59 11.41 18.50
N GLY A 654 25.65 10.95 19.75
CA GLY A 654 25.83 11.76 20.94
C GLY A 654 24.51 12.35 21.45
N THR A 655 24.43 12.56 22.77
CA THR A 655 23.31 13.29 23.37
C THR A 655 23.40 14.77 23.02
N PRO A 656 22.35 15.38 22.43
CA PRO A 656 22.34 16.82 22.16
C PRO A 656 22.56 17.65 23.43
N ALA A 657 23.30 18.75 23.32
CA ALA A 657 23.63 19.63 24.45
C ALA A 657 22.38 20.21 25.16
N GLN A 658 21.25 20.29 24.45
CA GLN A 658 19.96 20.68 24.99
C GLN A 658 18.91 19.71 24.47
N ALA A 659 18.25 18.99 25.37
CA ALA A 659 17.10 18.18 25.00
C ALA A 659 15.95 19.11 24.58
N SER A 660 15.41 18.89 23.39
CA SER A 660 14.20 19.56 22.92
C SER A 660 13.08 19.31 23.93
N ALA A 661 12.39 20.35 24.38
CA ALA A 661 11.18 20.16 25.18
C ALA A 661 10.15 19.34 24.35
N PRO A 662 9.37 18.45 24.98
CA PRO A 662 8.32 17.72 24.28
C PRO A 662 7.39 18.67 23.54
N ASN A 663 7.08 18.36 22.29
CA ASN A 663 6.22 19.21 21.48
C ASN A 663 4.75 18.91 21.79
N THR A 664 4.20 19.67 22.75
CA THR A 664 2.82 19.52 23.24
C THR A 664 1.81 20.40 22.50
N ARG A 665 2.26 21.21 21.53
CA ARG A 665 1.44 22.20 20.85
C ARG A 665 0.66 21.55 19.70
N ILE A 666 -0.50 21.05 20.05
CA ILE A 666 -1.44 20.38 19.14
C ILE A 666 -2.70 21.24 19.08
N LEU A 667 -3.38 21.29 17.94
CA LEU A 667 -4.63 22.02 17.78
C LEU A 667 -5.59 21.63 18.92
N GLY A 668 -6.17 22.62 19.60
CA GLY A 668 -7.08 22.37 20.73
C GLY A 668 -6.37 22.45 22.09
N PRO A 669 -6.78 21.61 23.07
CA PRO A 669 -6.23 21.65 24.43
C PRO A 669 -4.73 21.28 24.45
N GLU A 670 -4.00 21.76 25.44
CA GLU A 670 -2.59 21.41 25.63
C GLU A 670 -2.45 19.94 26.07
N PHE A 671 -1.54 19.21 25.42
CA PHE A 671 -1.22 17.83 25.79
C PHE A 671 -0.16 17.81 26.89
N ASP A 672 -0.45 17.19 28.04
CA ASP A 672 0.50 16.97 29.12
C ASP A 672 1.02 15.51 29.07
N PRO A 673 2.28 15.27 28.65
CA PRO A 673 2.85 13.92 28.58
C PRO A 673 2.93 13.22 29.95
N ALA A 674 2.93 13.96 31.07
CA ALA A 674 2.91 13.38 32.41
C ALA A 674 1.52 12.82 32.76
N ARG A 675 0.46 13.30 32.11
CA ARG A 675 -0.94 12.89 32.35
C ARG A 675 -1.67 12.65 31.02
N PRO A 676 -1.23 11.65 30.22
CA PRO A 676 -1.71 11.46 28.86
C PRO A 676 -3.19 11.08 28.77
N LEU A 677 -3.76 10.45 29.81
CA LEU A 677 -5.18 10.09 29.85
C LEU A 677 -6.08 11.26 30.24
N ASP A 678 -5.60 12.19 31.08
CA ASP A 678 -6.36 13.39 31.46
C ASP A 678 -6.65 14.28 30.24
N TYR A 679 -5.75 14.27 29.25
CA TYR A 679 -5.97 14.92 27.96
C TYR A 679 -7.26 14.43 27.26
N LEU A 680 -7.61 13.16 27.38
CA LEU A 680 -8.83 12.60 26.77
C LEU A 680 -10.11 13.18 27.39
N ASN A 681 -10.07 13.60 28.66
CA ASN A 681 -11.23 14.23 29.32
C ASN A 681 -11.56 15.62 28.74
N GLN A 682 -10.57 16.27 28.14
CA GLN A 682 -10.70 17.61 27.54
C GLN A 682 -11.27 17.54 26.11
N LEU A 683 -11.39 16.33 25.54
CA LEU A 683 -11.81 16.11 24.16
C LEU A 683 -13.25 15.57 24.10
N PRO A 684 -14.17 16.25 23.39
CA PRO A 684 -15.60 15.89 23.42
C PRO A 684 -15.92 14.62 22.64
N ILE A 685 -15.20 14.36 21.54
CA ILE A 685 -15.44 13.25 20.60
C ILE A 685 -14.31 12.22 20.72
N GLY A 686 -14.68 10.95 20.86
CA GLY A 686 -13.79 9.80 20.96
C GLY A 686 -14.53 8.57 21.49
N ALA A 687 -13.94 7.40 21.30
CA ALA A 687 -14.35 6.16 21.94
C ALA A 687 -14.21 6.28 23.46
N LYS A 688 -15.27 5.90 24.19
CA LYS A 688 -15.31 5.85 25.65
C LYS A 688 -15.64 4.42 26.11
N PRO A 689 -14.81 3.41 25.80
CA PRO A 689 -15.07 2.05 26.25
C PRO A 689 -15.13 2.00 27.78
N ALA A 690 -15.95 1.10 28.32
CA ALA A 690 -16.27 1.07 29.76
C ALA A 690 -15.02 0.98 30.66
N TRP A 691 -14.00 0.22 30.23
CA TRP A 691 -12.74 0.12 30.97
C TRP A 691 -11.93 1.43 30.97
N LEU A 692 -11.99 2.20 29.88
CA LEU A 692 -11.36 3.51 29.79
C LEU A 692 -12.14 4.55 30.59
N ALA A 693 -13.47 4.47 30.61
CA ALA A 693 -14.30 5.32 31.46
C ALA A 693 -13.98 5.10 32.95
N ALA A 694 -13.82 3.84 33.37
CA ALA A 694 -13.38 3.50 34.73
C ALA A 694 -11.96 4.03 35.03
N ALA A 695 -11.02 3.89 34.09
CA ALA A 695 -9.66 4.44 34.24
C ALA A 695 -9.63 5.98 34.30
N LEU A 696 -10.61 6.64 33.70
CA LEU A 696 -10.79 8.10 33.72
C LEU A 696 -11.62 8.59 34.92
N GLY A 697 -12.02 7.71 35.85
CA GLY A 697 -12.79 8.08 37.04
C GLY A 697 -14.25 8.46 36.76
N ARG A 698 -14.84 8.00 35.66
CA ARG A 698 -16.26 8.23 35.35
C ARG A 698 -17.07 7.00 35.75
N GLU A 699 -17.93 7.13 36.76
CA GLU A 699 -19.01 6.15 36.99
C GLU A 699 -19.89 6.09 35.73
N ALA A 700 -20.23 4.86 35.31
CA ALA A 700 -21.10 4.64 34.16
C ALA A 700 -22.46 5.28 34.43
N ALA A 701 -22.75 6.40 33.74
CA ALA A 701 -24.05 7.07 33.76
C ALA A 701 -25.01 6.43 32.75
#